data_AF-A0A936CT56-F1
#
_entry.id   AF-A0A936CT56-F1
#
_cell.length_a   1.000
_cell.length_b   1.000
_cell.length_c   1.000
_cell.angle_alpha   90.00
_cell.angle_beta   90.00
_cell.angle_gamma   90.00
#
_symmetry.space_group_name_H-M   'P 1'
#
loop_
_entity.id
_entity.type
_entity.pdbx_description
1 polymer ?
#
loop_
_entity_poly.entity_id
_entity_poly.type
_entity_poly.pdbx_seq_one_letter_code
_entity_poly.pdbx_strand_id
1 'polypeptide(L)'
;MSEDHLITCAHVVVSALGIEQVTFNAPTEPVWLDWPLVAGVPTGTAKVVVWYPARGEAQTGDLEDIAVLKLVGGLPLSDFVGPVPVTALQDPDYLDRVVRMFGFAKPEGDWVKGELQGRNATGCVQLDHNFGHLTVDHGFSGTAVWDNRENAIVGMIVSMGTRDQIRSAYMIPADTLVKAWPELDTYSRPPNPYRGLEKFHEQDARNFMGRDQDAQAVLAALGRPFLAVVGASGSGKSSLLSAGVVPQLPRRDHWLIANFRPSKDPLKELARALILLLYPSLSLDRKEDTQDIIEKTNELAPKLRERRIRVVDLIDELLRQNPEKRFLLITDQFEELYTQNLPPDQRRQVLDELLAAVEAQTREPAFHWVLAVRIDFLSQLLEYEPLAKWVKPNLFLLGPLGQSGLQAAIERPAENQNIKLEEGLTGRILQDLGEEPGTLPLLQFAMTKLWEKQKYRCLTHEGYEQIGGVIEALAHYADEILTRFTEEEQKRLRRIFVQLVRPGEGTEDIRQVATREQIGLENWSLVKELADQRLVVTGRNPQDQETVELVHEALIRHWQPLKQWIDQDRQFRIRQNRLRQAMQEWQQGNKDVGSLLRGVRLEEAESWLKTRAEDLSADEQTYIEASSIEAKQQAQAKDQQINHLIARHLAAQAALQLNKAGIGLAQAALLAIESLQHELNMLAYSILARSVSLLPRQVHFLSHQASVQNIIFSPDGQRLATTCTDGTVRVWDAASGRELTLLIHTALVQSTAFSPDGQRLATASNDKTARVWDAASGRELIRLVHDGTVRRVVFSPDGQRLATAGSDKTARVWDAASGRELARISHDTTVHSVVFSPDGQRLAAAGNGKTARVWDAASGRELIRLIHDDSVWNTVFSPDGQRLATASKDKAARVWDAASGRELIRLIHDDSVWNAVFSPDGQRLATASNDKTARVWDAASGRELIRLIHDDSVWNAVFSPDGQRLATASNDKTARVWDAATNSERAWLPHNDTIRSVVFSPDGRRLATAGNDKTARVWDAATNSERVRLSHNSIVRSVVFSPDGQRLATASYDKTARVWDAASGRELARLAHDGEVLDIMFSPDGHRLATSGNDKTARVWDAASGRELLRLIHDDTVRRVAFSPDGQCLATASYDKTVRVWDAASGCELARLVHGGAVWEAVFSSDGQCLATIAESENTVRIWDTATNSERTRLLHNE
;
A
#
# COMPACT_ATOMS: atom_id res chain seq x y z
N MET A 1 0.09 -39.80 -27.63
CA MET A 1 0.77 -38.61 -28.21
C MET A 1 2.27 -38.72 -27.92
N SER A 2 3.18 -38.57 -28.89
CA SER A 2 2.96 -38.44 -30.33
C SER A 2 3.07 -39.79 -31.05
N GLU A 3 2.04 -40.18 -31.80
CA GLU A 3 2.10 -41.31 -32.75
C GLU A 3 2.50 -40.82 -34.16
N ASP A 4 3.30 -39.76 -34.27
CA ASP A 4 3.56 -39.04 -35.52
C ASP A 4 5.05 -38.91 -35.87
N HIS A 5 5.97 -39.30 -34.99
CA HIS A 5 7.39 -38.99 -35.12
C HIS A 5 8.26 -40.24 -35.34
N LEU A 6 9.30 -40.10 -36.18
CA LEU A 6 10.28 -41.15 -36.51
C LEU A 6 11.69 -40.57 -36.43
N ILE A 7 12.66 -41.35 -35.96
CA ILE A 7 14.09 -40.99 -35.95
C ILE A 7 14.81 -41.79 -37.03
N THR A 8 15.73 -41.17 -37.75
CA THR A 8 16.64 -41.82 -38.69
C THR A 8 17.94 -41.01 -38.82
N CYS A 9 18.89 -41.46 -39.63
CA CYS A 9 20.11 -40.72 -39.93
C CYS A 9 19.84 -39.56 -40.91
N ALA A 10 20.57 -38.45 -40.77
CA ALA A 10 20.46 -37.33 -41.70
C ALA A 10 20.92 -37.71 -43.12
N HIS A 11 21.94 -38.55 -43.27
CA HIS A 11 22.39 -39.05 -44.57
C HIS A 11 21.32 -39.91 -45.27
N VAL A 12 20.47 -40.63 -44.54
CA VAL A 12 19.37 -41.43 -45.11
C VAL A 12 18.32 -40.49 -45.73
N VAL A 13 18.00 -39.38 -45.06
CA VAL A 13 17.09 -38.35 -45.59
C VAL A 13 17.69 -37.66 -46.83
N VAL A 14 18.97 -37.29 -46.79
CA VAL A 14 19.70 -36.72 -47.94
C VAL A 14 19.73 -37.69 -49.12
N SER A 15 19.96 -38.98 -48.89
CA SER A 15 19.95 -40.02 -49.92
C SER A 15 18.55 -40.29 -50.48
N ALA A 16 17.50 -40.20 -49.65
CA ALA A 16 16.10 -40.38 -50.08
C ALA A 16 15.57 -39.20 -50.91
N LEU A 17 16.08 -37.99 -50.67
CA LEU A 17 15.76 -36.77 -51.42
C LEU A 17 16.73 -36.51 -52.60
N GLY A 18 17.76 -37.35 -52.79
CA GLY A 18 18.71 -37.21 -53.92
C GLY A 18 19.62 -35.99 -53.86
N ILE A 19 19.91 -35.47 -52.66
CA ILE A 19 20.65 -34.21 -52.47
C ILE A 19 22.17 -34.46 -52.60
N GLU A 20 22.82 -33.88 -53.62
CA GLU A 20 24.24 -34.15 -53.93
C GLU A 20 25.27 -33.55 -52.95
N GLN A 21 24.88 -32.59 -52.10
CA GLN A 21 25.78 -31.97 -51.11
C GLN A 21 25.09 -31.86 -49.75
N VAL A 22 25.81 -32.19 -48.67
CA VAL A 22 25.25 -32.15 -47.31
C VAL A 22 24.90 -30.71 -46.91
N THR A 23 23.61 -30.43 -46.74
CA THR A 23 23.13 -29.10 -46.36
C THR A 23 23.12 -28.89 -44.85
N PHE A 24 23.70 -27.77 -44.39
CA PHE A 24 23.56 -27.32 -42.99
C PHE A 24 22.11 -26.98 -42.63
N ASN A 25 21.30 -26.58 -43.60
CA ASN A 25 19.86 -26.34 -43.43
C ASN A 25 19.07 -27.64 -43.60
N ALA A 26 17.99 -27.77 -42.82
CA ALA A 26 17.04 -28.89 -42.92
C ALA A 26 16.33 -28.92 -44.29
N PRO A 27 16.18 -30.09 -44.93
CA PRO A 27 15.37 -30.23 -46.13
C PRO A 27 13.89 -29.84 -45.90
N THR A 28 13.34 -29.02 -46.81
CA THR A 28 11.94 -28.56 -46.78
C THR A 28 10.99 -29.46 -47.56
N GLU A 29 11.53 -30.39 -48.35
CA GLU A 29 10.78 -31.33 -49.19
C GLU A 29 10.19 -32.49 -48.36
N PRO A 30 9.02 -33.04 -48.76
CA PRO A 30 8.40 -34.15 -48.06
C PRO A 30 9.17 -35.45 -48.31
N VAL A 31 9.63 -36.10 -47.24
CA VAL A 31 10.23 -37.44 -47.28
C VAL A 31 9.12 -38.47 -47.45
N TRP A 32 9.22 -39.32 -48.46
CA TRP A 32 8.30 -40.43 -48.68
C TRP A 32 8.73 -41.65 -47.87
N LEU A 33 7.77 -42.38 -47.31
CA LEU A 33 7.99 -43.49 -46.40
C LEU A 33 7.15 -44.70 -46.82
N ASP A 34 7.76 -45.88 -46.79
CA ASP A 34 7.13 -47.16 -47.10
C ASP A 34 7.17 -48.11 -45.90
N TRP A 35 6.22 -49.04 -45.83
CA TRP A 35 5.97 -49.91 -44.69
C TRP A 35 5.94 -51.39 -45.12
N PRO A 36 7.04 -51.94 -45.69
CA PRO A 36 7.05 -53.19 -46.44
C PRO A 36 6.62 -54.45 -45.66
N LEU A 37 6.52 -54.37 -44.33
CA LEU A 37 6.10 -55.47 -43.44
C LEU A 37 4.68 -55.29 -42.87
N VAL A 38 4.01 -54.18 -43.13
CA VAL A 38 2.67 -53.87 -42.59
C VAL A 38 1.65 -53.93 -43.73
N ALA A 39 1.14 -55.13 -44.00
CA ALA A 39 0.28 -55.40 -45.16
C ALA A 39 -0.99 -54.53 -45.17
N GLY A 40 -1.24 -53.86 -46.30
CA GLY A 40 -2.41 -52.99 -46.52
C GLY A 40 -2.22 -51.53 -46.12
N VAL A 41 -1.05 -51.14 -45.59
CA VAL A 41 -0.73 -49.75 -45.26
C VAL A 41 -0.26 -48.97 -46.51
N PRO A 42 -0.78 -47.76 -46.76
CA PRO A 42 -0.29 -46.90 -47.84
C PRO A 42 1.04 -46.21 -47.49
N THR A 43 1.82 -45.84 -48.51
CA THR A 43 3.04 -45.03 -48.35
C THR A 43 2.73 -43.69 -47.67
N GLY A 44 3.46 -43.37 -46.60
CA GLY A 44 3.34 -42.12 -45.87
C GLY A 44 4.18 -41.00 -46.47
N THR A 45 3.92 -39.76 -46.02
CA THR A 45 4.85 -38.63 -46.21
C THR A 45 5.18 -38.02 -44.85
N ALA A 46 6.39 -37.48 -44.71
CA ALA A 46 6.85 -36.83 -43.49
C ALA A 46 7.67 -35.57 -43.80
N LYS A 47 7.84 -34.71 -42.80
CA LYS A 47 8.68 -33.49 -42.87
C LYS A 47 9.78 -33.55 -41.82
N VAL A 48 10.96 -33.04 -42.14
CA VAL A 48 12.05 -32.89 -41.17
C VAL A 48 11.65 -31.86 -40.11
N VAL A 49 11.76 -32.22 -38.83
CA VAL A 49 11.49 -31.33 -37.68
C VAL A 49 12.72 -31.13 -36.79
N VAL A 50 13.70 -32.04 -36.83
CA VAL A 50 15.03 -31.88 -36.21
C VAL A 50 16.09 -32.31 -37.22
N TRP A 51 17.19 -31.57 -37.33
CA TRP A 51 18.23 -31.77 -38.33
C TRP A 51 19.64 -31.53 -37.78
N TYR A 52 20.43 -32.60 -37.69
CA TYR A 52 21.87 -32.57 -37.40
C TYR A 52 22.59 -33.32 -38.52
N PRO A 53 23.15 -32.64 -39.54
CA PRO A 53 23.80 -33.29 -40.67
C PRO A 53 25.12 -33.97 -40.28
N ALA A 54 25.49 -35.03 -41.00
CA ALA A 54 26.83 -35.63 -40.89
C ALA A 54 27.90 -34.66 -41.41
N ARG A 55 28.93 -34.33 -40.62
CA ARG A 55 30.01 -33.46 -41.10
C ARG A 55 31.14 -34.29 -41.72
N GLY A 56 31.78 -33.73 -42.74
CA GLY A 56 33.02 -34.29 -43.29
C GLY A 56 34.19 -33.97 -42.37
N GLU A 57 34.89 -35.02 -41.93
CA GLU A 57 36.02 -35.01 -40.99
C GLU A 57 35.68 -34.65 -39.52
N ALA A 58 36.05 -35.54 -38.61
CA ALA A 58 35.54 -35.57 -37.24
C ALA A 58 36.08 -34.41 -36.38
N GLN A 59 35.16 -33.62 -35.82
CA GLN A 59 35.43 -32.79 -34.64
C GLN A 59 34.80 -33.45 -33.41
N THR A 60 35.45 -33.32 -32.25
CA THR A 60 35.14 -34.14 -31.07
C THR A 60 33.94 -33.61 -30.29
N GLY A 61 32.84 -34.36 -30.28
CA GLY A 61 31.76 -34.24 -29.28
C GLY A 61 30.47 -33.56 -29.73
N ASP A 62 30.40 -33.04 -30.95
CA ASP A 62 29.16 -32.48 -31.53
C ASP A 62 28.17 -33.60 -31.93
N LEU A 63 26.89 -33.25 -31.96
CA LEU A 63 25.81 -34.13 -32.44
C LEU A 63 25.78 -34.13 -33.97
N GLU A 64 26.07 -35.28 -34.59
CA GLU A 64 26.12 -35.44 -36.04
C GLU A 64 25.23 -36.59 -36.52
N ASP A 65 24.71 -36.45 -37.74
CA ASP A 65 23.93 -37.46 -38.49
C ASP A 65 22.61 -37.95 -37.86
N ILE A 66 21.81 -37.04 -37.29
CA ILE A 66 20.50 -37.33 -36.71
C ILE A 66 19.41 -36.49 -37.39
N ALA A 67 18.32 -37.13 -37.83
CA ALA A 67 17.12 -36.47 -38.32
C ALA A 67 15.86 -37.03 -37.63
N VAL A 68 14.95 -36.12 -37.23
CA VAL A 68 13.61 -36.49 -36.76
C VAL A 68 12.59 -36.05 -37.81
N LEU A 69 11.73 -36.97 -38.20
CA LEU A 69 10.68 -36.79 -39.20
C LEU A 69 9.31 -36.79 -38.53
N LYS A 70 8.41 -35.89 -38.95
CA LYS A 70 7.01 -35.83 -38.54
C LYS A 70 6.08 -36.22 -39.69
N LEU A 71 5.28 -37.26 -39.49
CA LEU A 71 4.30 -37.79 -40.43
C LEU A 71 3.19 -36.78 -40.72
N VAL A 72 2.83 -36.64 -42.00
CA VAL A 72 1.73 -35.82 -42.50
C VAL A 72 0.50 -36.71 -42.67
N GLY A 73 -0.10 -37.09 -41.53
CA GLY A 73 -1.28 -37.98 -41.48
C GLY A 73 -1.37 -38.88 -40.24
N GLY A 74 -0.33 -38.92 -39.40
CA GLY A 74 -0.21 -39.84 -38.26
C GLY A 74 0.34 -41.22 -38.64
N LEU A 75 0.68 -42.05 -37.65
CA LEU A 75 1.04 -43.46 -37.89
C LEU A 75 -0.17 -44.28 -38.36
N PRO A 76 0.04 -45.24 -39.29
CA PRO A 76 -0.94 -46.26 -39.64
C PRO A 76 -1.00 -47.32 -38.53
N LEU A 77 -1.61 -46.96 -37.40
CA LEU A 77 -1.75 -47.84 -36.24
C LEU A 77 -2.66 -49.04 -36.56
N SER A 78 -2.21 -50.22 -36.13
CA SER A 78 -2.98 -51.47 -36.14
C SER A 78 -2.68 -52.22 -34.85
N ASP A 79 -3.47 -53.25 -34.51
CA ASP A 79 -3.33 -54.04 -33.27
C ASP A 79 -1.96 -54.73 -33.09
N PHE A 80 -1.10 -54.68 -34.12
CA PHE A 80 0.23 -55.30 -34.16
C PHE A 80 1.40 -54.29 -34.10
N VAL A 81 1.13 -52.98 -34.03
CA VAL A 81 2.17 -51.92 -34.02
C VAL A 81 2.00 -51.03 -32.79
N GLY A 82 3.04 -50.93 -31.95
CA GLY A 82 3.04 -50.10 -30.75
C GLY A 82 4.40 -49.47 -30.45
N PRO A 83 4.44 -48.41 -29.61
CA PRO A 83 5.67 -47.71 -29.26
C PRO A 83 6.60 -48.59 -28.41
N VAL A 84 7.90 -48.41 -28.60
CA VAL A 84 8.97 -49.19 -27.97
C VAL A 84 9.76 -48.28 -27.02
N PRO A 85 10.03 -48.67 -25.76
CA PRO A 85 10.76 -47.81 -24.83
C PRO A 85 12.22 -47.60 -25.25
N VAL A 86 12.76 -46.43 -24.90
CA VAL A 86 14.17 -46.06 -25.09
C VAL A 86 14.84 -46.00 -23.72
N THR A 87 16.11 -46.39 -23.62
CA THR A 87 16.90 -46.28 -22.39
C THR A 87 18.38 -46.06 -22.68
N ALA A 88 19.08 -45.35 -21.80
CA ALA A 88 20.53 -45.24 -21.84
C ALA A 88 21.18 -46.34 -20.99
N LEU A 89 22.20 -46.99 -21.54
CA LEU A 89 23.05 -47.91 -20.78
C LEU A 89 23.98 -47.09 -19.88
N GLN A 90 23.63 -47.00 -18.59
CA GLN A 90 24.38 -46.28 -17.54
C GLN A 90 25.34 -47.19 -16.75
N ASP A 91 25.17 -48.51 -16.88
CA ASP A 91 25.97 -49.57 -16.25
C ASP A 91 27.42 -49.53 -16.75
N PRO A 92 28.45 -49.31 -15.90
CA PRO A 92 29.85 -49.26 -16.35
C PRO A 92 30.29 -50.49 -17.16
N ASP A 93 29.69 -51.65 -16.88
CA ASP A 93 29.98 -52.94 -17.49
C ASP A 93 28.93 -53.32 -18.57
N TYR A 94 28.35 -52.34 -19.29
CA TYR A 94 27.47 -52.65 -20.45
C TYR A 94 28.21 -53.20 -21.68
N LEU A 95 29.54 -53.28 -21.64
CA LEU A 95 30.35 -53.93 -22.67
C LEU A 95 30.07 -55.45 -22.67
N ASP A 96 30.34 -56.10 -23.80
CA ASP A 96 30.00 -57.52 -24.06
C ASP A 96 28.50 -57.86 -23.88
N ARG A 97 27.61 -56.85 -23.95
CA ARG A 97 26.16 -57.06 -24.05
C ARG A 97 25.76 -57.38 -25.49
N VAL A 98 25.04 -58.49 -25.67
CA VAL A 98 24.51 -58.93 -26.96
C VAL A 98 23.16 -58.26 -27.27
N VAL A 99 23.17 -57.38 -28.27
CA VAL A 99 22.01 -56.62 -28.76
C VAL A 99 21.49 -57.15 -30.11
N ARG A 100 20.32 -56.68 -30.53
CA ARG A 100 19.68 -57.01 -31.81
C ARG A 100 19.40 -55.76 -32.64
N MET A 101 19.41 -55.90 -33.96
CA MET A 101 19.08 -54.85 -34.93
C MET A 101 18.32 -55.45 -36.13
N PHE A 102 17.45 -54.68 -36.76
CA PHE A 102 16.64 -55.12 -37.91
C PHE A 102 16.78 -54.16 -39.11
N GLY A 103 17.06 -54.69 -40.29
CA GLY A 103 17.32 -53.87 -41.48
C GLY A 103 17.02 -54.56 -42.80
N PHE A 104 16.95 -53.77 -43.87
CA PHE A 104 16.39 -54.14 -45.16
C PHE A 104 17.47 -54.38 -46.25
N ALA A 105 18.52 -55.13 -45.91
CA ALA A 105 19.47 -55.64 -46.91
C ALA A 105 18.84 -56.68 -47.89
N LYS A 106 17.59 -57.07 -47.63
CA LYS A 106 16.70 -57.84 -48.51
C LYS A 106 15.28 -57.23 -48.40
N PRO A 107 14.38 -57.42 -49.39
CA PRO A 107 13.00 -56.90 -49.33
C PRO A 107 12.18 -57.34 -48.11
N GLU A 108 12.43 -58.55 -47.59
CA GLU A 108 11.73 -59.12 -46.42
C GLU A 108 12.33 -58.64 -45.08
N GLY A 109 13.46 -57.93 -45.11
CA GLY A 109 14.25 -57.57 -43.93
C GLY A 109 14.98 -58.75 -43.28
N ASP A 110 15.87 -58.47 -42.32
CA ASP A 110 16.60 -59.50 -41.57
C ASP A 110 16.99 -59.03 -40.15
N TRP A 111 17.03 -59.97 -39.19
CA TRP A 111 17.38 -59.70 -37.78
C TRP A 111 18.82 -60.14 -37.49
N VAL A 112 19.68 -59.19 -37.14
CA VAL A 112 21.09 -59.46 -36.86
C VAL A 112 21.42 -59.20 -35.39
N LYS A 113 22.41 -59.91 -34.87
CA LYS A 113 22.97 -59.71 -33.52
C LYS A 113 24.31 -59.00 -33.60
N GLY A 114 24.63 -58.20 -32.59
CA GLY A 114 25.94 -57.59 -32.39
C GLY A 114 26.25 -57.48 -30.91
N GLU A 115 27.51 -57.19 -30.59
CA GLU A 115 28.04 -57.16 -29.22
C GLU A 115 28.74 -55.83 -28.96
N LEU A 116 28.39 -55.16 -27.86
CA LEU A 116 28.86 -53.78 -27.56
C LEU A 116 30.31 -53.79 -27.06
N GLN A 117 31.24 -53.15 -27.79
CA GLN A 117 32.67 -53.21 -27.47
C GLN A 117 33.26 -51.93 -26.83
N GLY A 118 32.69 -50.75 -27.09
CA GLY A 118 33.15 -49.51 -26.45
C GLY A 118 32.70 -48.22 -27.14
N ARG A 119 32.87 -47.07 -26.48
CA ARG A 119 32.62 -45.74 -27.07
C ARG A 119 33.88 -45.19 -27.73
N ASN A 120 33.73 -44.62 -28.93
CA ASN A 120 34.79 -43.95 -29.66
C ASN A 120 34.91 -42.46 -29.29
N ALA A 121 35.87 -41.75 -29.88
CA ALA A 121 36.11 -40.32 -29.64
C ALA A 121 35.01 -39.37 -30.20
N THR A 122 34.03 -39.89 -30.95
CA THR A 122 32.82 -39.15 -31.40
C THR A 122 31.58 -39.52 -30.59
N GLY A 123 31.73 -40.28 -29.49
CA GLY A 123 30.63 -40.70 -28.60
C GLY A 123 29.82 -41.91 -29.09
N CYS A 124 30.05 -42.40 -30.31
CA CYS A 124 29.36 -43.57 -30.86
C CYS A 124 29.85 -44.86 -30.20
N VAL A 125 28.96 -45.82 -29.96
CA VAL A 125 29.31 -47.16 -29.49
C VAL A 125 29.62 -48.07 -30.68
N GLN A 126 30.75 -48.76 -30.65
CA GLN A 126 31.14 -49.77 -31.62
C GLN A 126 30.51 -51.13 -31.30
N LEU A 127 30.04 -51.83 -32.32
CA LEU A 127 29.51 -53.19 -32.28
C LEU A 127 30.34 -54.11 -33.17
N ASP A 128 30.70 -55.29 -32.67
CA ASP A 128 31.62 -56.21 -33.35
C ASP A 128 31.00 -57.58 -33.74
N HIS A 129 31.82 -58.43 -34.36
CA HIS A 129 31.40 -59.53 -35.24
C HIS A 129 30.65 -60.70 -34.59
N ASN A 130 29.35 -60.78 -34.88
CA ASN A 130 28.76 -62.07 -35.27
C ASN A 130 27.58 -61.93 -36.26
N PHE A 131 27.76 -61.09 -37.30
CA PHE A 131 26.72 -60.78 -38.30
C PHE A 131 26.38 -61.97 -39.25
N GLY A 132 27.08 -63.10 -39.14
CA GLY A 132 26.82 -64.32 -39.92
C GLY A 132 27.19 -64.19 -41.40
N HIS A 133 26.47 -64.92 -42.27
CA HIS A 133 26.65 -64.84 -43.74
C HIS A 133 26.04 -63.58 -44.38
N LEU A 134 25.50 -62.65 -43.59
CA LEU A 134 24.94 -61.39 -44.09
C LEU A 134 26.07 -60.37 -44.29
N THR A 135 26.39 -60.09 -45.54
CA THR A 135 27.06 -58.85 -45.91
C THR A 135 26.13 -57.69 -45.59
N VAL A 136 26.32 -57.07 -44.42
CA VAL A 136 25.59 -55.88 -43.98
C VAL A 136 26.11 -54.66 -44.75
N ASP A 137 25.88 -54.64 -46.07
CA ASP A 137 26.25 -53.57 -46.99
C ASP A 137 24.97 -52.85 -47.44
N HIS A 138 24.70 -51.71 -46.80
CA HIS A 138 23.52 -50.87 -46.96
C HIS A 138 22.18 -51.48 -46.45
N GLY A 139 21.25 -50.62 -46.03
CA GLY A 139 19.93 -51.04 -45.51
C GLY A 139 19.78 -51.16 -43.98
N PHE A 140 20.80 -50.79 -43.19
CA PHE A 140 20.77 -50.80 -41.71
C PHE A 140 21.03 -49.42 -41.07
N SER A 141 21.30 -48.37 -41.86
CA SER A 141 21.38 -46.98 -41.33
C SER A 141 20.00 -46.51 -40.86
N GLY A 142 19.92 -45.91 -39.67
CA GLY A 142 18.67 -45.51 -39.03
C GLY A 142 17.97 -46.63 -38.24
N THR A 143 18.48 -47.86 -38.27
CA THR A 143 17.93 -48.99 -37.50
C THR A 143 18.11 -48.79 -35.99
N ALA A 144 17.03 -49.01 -35.23
CA ALA A 144 17.09 -49.06 -33.77
C ALA A 144 17.82 -50.31 -33.25
N VAL A 145 18.65 -50.14 -32.22
CA VAL A 145 19.40 -51.19 -31.53
C VAL A 145 18.69 -51.57 -30.24
N TRP A 146 18.37 -52.86 -30.08
CA TRP A 146 17.53 -53.41 -29.00
C TRP A 146 18.35 -54.27 -28.04
N ASP A 147 18.31 -53.96 -26.74
CA ASP A 147 18.83 -54.84 -25.68
C ASP A 147 17.67 -55.68 -25.09
N ASN A 148 17.85 -57.00 -25.07
CA ASN A 148 16.86 -57.93 -24.50
C ASN A 148 16.89 -57.92 -22.95
N ARG A 149 17.95 -57.39 -22.31
CA ARG A 149 18.04 -57.26 -20.84
C ARG A 149 17.21 -56.10 -20.31
N GLU A 150 17.37 -54.91 -20.89
CA GLU A 150 16.56 -53.74 -20.51
C GLU A 150 15.20 -53.70 -21.23
N ASN A 151 14.96 -54.60 -22.19
CA ASN A 151 13.73 -54.69 -23.01
C ASN A 151 13.38 -53.34 -23.67
N ALA A 152 14.41 -52.70 -24.25
CA ALA A 152 14.35 -51.32 -24.73
C ALA A 152 15.37 -51.05 -25.86
N ILE A 153 15.16 -49.94 -26.57
CA ILE A 153 16.09 -49.40 -27.56
C ILE A 153 17.22 -48.66 -26.83
N VAL A 154 18.47 -49.03 -27.12
CA VAL A 154 19.69 -48.49 -26.50
C VAL A 154 20.52 -47.58 -27.42
N GLY A 155 20.12 -47.45 -28.70
CA GLY A 155 20.76 -46.57 -29.68
C GLY A 155 20.21 -46.76 -31.10
N MET A 156 20.81 -46.09 -32.07
CA MET A 156 20.48 -46.15 -33.49
C MET A 156 21.75 -46.38 -34.31
N ILE A 157 21.77 -47.35 -35.24
CA ILE A 157 22.88 -47.61 -36.16
C ILE A 157 23.03 -46.43 -37.12
N VAL A 158 24.24 -45.90 -37.26
CA VAL A 158 24.52 -44.70 -38.08
C VAL A 158 25.51 -44.97 -39.21
N SER A 159 26.59 -45.71 -38.94
CA SER A 159 27.54 -46.09 -39.98
C SER A 159 28.12 -47.47 -39.73
N MET A 160 28.67 -48.08 -40.79
CA MET A 160 29.42 -49.31 -40.72
C MET A 160 30.75 -49.09 -41.45
N GLY A 161 31.85 -49.39 -40.76
CA GLY A 161 33.20 -49.15 -41.26
C GLY A 161 33.97 -50.46 -41.40
N THR A 162 34.73 -50.59 -42.48
CA THR A 162 35.78 -51.61 -42.58
C THR A 162 37.12 -51.03 -42.14
N ARG A 163 37.71 -51.60 -41.08
CA ARG A 163 39.12 -51.42 -40.72
C ARG A 163 39.75 -52.79 -40.59
N ASP A 164 40.93 -52.97 -41.18
CA ASP A 164 41.73 -54.19 -41.08
C ASP A 164 40.95 -55.49 -41.34
N GLN A 165 40.11 -55.47 -42.38
CA GLN A 165 39.17 -56.52 -42.81
C GLN A 165 37.98 -56.81 -41.86
N ILE A 166 37.93 -56.18 -40.69
CA ILE A 166 36.83 -56.26 -39.73
C ILE A 166 35.75 -55.21 -40.09
N ARG A 167 34.51 -55.66 -40.29
CA ARG A 167 33.32 -54.81 -40.54
C ARG A 167 32.64 -54.44 -39.21
N SER A 168 33.00 -53.35 -38.55
CA SER A 168 32.30 -52.95 -37.32
C SER A 168 31.17 -51.97 -37.61
N ALA A 169 30.06 -52.09 -36.87
CA ALA A 169 28.97 -51.13 -36.90
C ALA A 169 29.12 -50.10 -35.78
N TYR A 170 28.64 -48.88 -36.00
CA TYR A 170 28.62 -47.81 -35.02
C TYR A 170 27.19 -47.33 -34.79
N MET A 171 26.76 -47.34 -33.52
CA MET A 171 25.50 -46.72 -33.11
C MET A 171 25.73 -45.39 -32.41
N ILE A 172 24.84 -44.42 -32.61
CA ILE A 172 24.67 -43.32 -31.67
C ILE A 172 23.86 -43.87 -30.48
N PRO A 173 24.41 -43.87 -29.25
CA PRO A 173 23.71 -44.36 -28.07
C PRO A 173 22.52 -43.47 -27.69
N ALA A 174 21.55 -44.04 -26.99
CA ALA A 174 20.28 -43.38 -26.65
C ALA A 174 20.46 -42.08 -25.82
N ASP A 175 21.49 -41.98 -24.99
CA ASP A 175 21.83 -40.74 -24.25
C ASP A 175 22.20 -39.58 -25.17
N THR A 176 22.65 -39.88 -26.38
CA THR A 176 23.09 -38.92 -27.39
C THR A 176 21.93 -38.59 -28.34
N LEU A 177 21.04 -39.55 -28.60
CA LEU A 177 19.74 -39.30 -29.25
C LEU A 177 18.83 -38.38 -28.38
N VAL A 178 18.77 -38.62 -27.07
CA VAL A 178 18.00 -37.78 -26.12
C VAL A 178 18.62 -36.38 -25.97
N LYS A 179 19.96 -36.22 -26.08
CA LYS A 179 20.58 -34.88 -26.17
C LYS A 179 20.17 -34.14 -27.44
N ALA A 180 20.06 -34.84 -28.57
CA ALA A 180 19.64 -34.25 -29.85
C ALA A 180 18.15 -33.88 -29.88
N TRP A 181 17.30 -34.71 -29.26
CA TRP A 181 15.85 -34.51 -29.18
C TRP A 181 15.32 -34.88 -27.78
N PRO A 182 15.31 -33.93 -26.82
CA PRO A 182 14.93 -34.20 -25.42
C PRO A 182 13.50 -34.71 -25.21
N GLU A 183 12.60 -34.47 -26.17
CA GLU A 183 11.22 -34.99 -26.14
C GLU A 183 11.19 -36.54 -26.23
N LEU A 184 12.24 -37.17 -26.76
CA LEU A 184 12.36 -38.63 -26.89
C LEU A 184 12.28 -39.36 -25.55
N ASP A 185 12.95 -38.83 -24.52
CA ASP A 185 12.82 -39.38 -23.16
C ASP A 185 11.37 -39.26 -22.70
N THR A 186 10.78 -38.08 -22.83
CA THR A 186 9.38 -37.77 -22.44
C THR A 186 8.36 -38.70 -23.08
N TYR A 187 8.47 -39.01 -24.38
CA TYR A 187 7.57 -39.93 -25.07
C TYR A 187 7.74 -41.41 -24.68
N SER A 188 8.87 -41.78 -24.08
CA SER A 188 9.15 -43.16 -23.63
C SER A 188 8.69 -43.47 -22.20
N ARG A 189 8.20 -42.47 -21.47
CA ARG A 189 7.85 -42.58 -20.04
C ARG A 189 6.55 -43.37 -19.83
N PRO A 190 6.52 -44.35 -18.90
CA PRO A 190 5.29 -45.01 -18.51
C PRO A 190 4.35 -44.06 -17.73
N PRO A 191 3.05 -44.38 -17.63
CA PRO A 191 2.08 -43.60 -16.85
C PRO A 191 2.55 -43.39 -15.41
N ASN A 192 2.38 -42.17 -14.89
CA ASN A 192 2.82 -41.80 -13.54
C ASN A 192 2.02 -42.56 -12.48
N PRO A 193 2.65 -43.38 -11.62
CA PRO A 193 1.94 -44.16 -10.61
C PRO A 193 1.60 -43.34 -9.37
N TYR A 194 2.25 -42.18 -9.17
CA TYR A 194 2.03 -41.28 -8.04
C TYR A 194 0.91 -40.28 -8.36
N ARG A 195 -0.09 -40.17 -7.46
CA ARG A 195 -1.30 -39.36 -7.67
C ARG A 195 -1.18 -37.90 -7.21
N GLY A 196 0.00 -37.48 -6.76
CA GLY A 196 0.23 -36.12 -6.26
C GLY A 196 -0.65 -35.78 -5.07
N LEU A 197 -1.40 -34.68 -5.17
CA LEU A 197 -2.35 -34.22 -4.14
C LEU A 197 -3.76 -34.84 -4.28
N GLU A 198 -3.98 -35.75 -5.24
CA GLU A 198 -5.25 -36.51 -5.32
C GLU A 198 -5.29 -37.68 -4.33
N LYS A 199 -6.49 -38.17 -4.02
CA LYS A 199 -6.65 -39.47 -3.38
C LYS A 199 -6.53 -40.60 -4.41
N PHE A 200 -5.86 -41.68 -4.05
CA PHE A 200 -5.96 -42.95 -4.78
C PHE A 200 -7.41 -43.45 -4.80
N HIS A 201 -7.90 -43.82 -5.99
CA HIS A 201 -9.18 -44.49 -6.20
C HIS A 201 -8.96 -46.00 -6.35
N GLU A 202 -10.05 -46.76 -6.46
CA GLU A 202 -10.04 -48.22 -6.56
C GLU A 202 -9.18 -48.75 -7.72
N GLN A 203 -9.21 -48.06 -8.87
CA GLN A 203 -8.37 -48.37 -10.04
C GLN A 203 -6.87 -48.25 -9.75
N ASP A 204 -6.48 -47.39 -8.81
CA ASP A 204 -5.09 -47.09 -8.45
C ASP A 204 -4.53 -48.08 -7.39
N ALA A 205 -5.30 -49.10 -7.00
CA ALA A 205 -4.94 -50.08 -5.96
C ALA A 205 -3.61 -50.82 -6.23
N ARG A 206 -3.17 -50.92 -7.50
CA ARG A 206 -1.85 -51.50 -7.86
C ARG A 206 -0.67 -50.59 -7.52
N ASN A 207 -0.92 -49.30 -7.28
CA ASN A 207 0.08 -48.29 -6.94
C ASN A 207 -0.04 -47.83 -5.47
N PHE A 208 -1.17 -48.11 -4.80
CA PHE A 208 -1.38 -47.81 -3.38
C PHE A 208 -0.63 -48.82 -2.50
N MET A 209 0.53 -48.41 -1.97
CA MET A 209 1.49 -49.28 -1.28
C MET A 209 1.78 -48.86 0.16
N GLY A 210 2.32 -49.78 0.97
CA GLY A 210 2.84 -49.52 2.32
C GLY A 210 1.79 -49.52 3.44
N ARG A 211 0.50 -49.38 3.11
CA ARG A 211 -0.64 -49.43 4.05
C ARG A 211 -1.28 -50.82 4.18
N ASP A 212 -0.59 -51.87 3.75
CA ASP A 212 -1.09 -53.25 3.65
C ASP A 212 -1.67 -53.78 4.98
N GLN A 213 -0.97 -53.51 6.09
CA GLN A 213 -1.40 -53.94 7.43
C GLN A 213 -2.64 -53.18 7.94
N ASP A 214 -2.71 -51.87 7.68
CA ASP A 214 -3.89 -51.05 8.05
C ASP A 214 -5.13 -51.49 7.26
N ALA A 215 -4.97 -51.83 5.98
CA ALA A 215 -6.07 -52.31 5.15
C ALA A 215 -6.62 -53.65 5.67
N GLN A 216 -5.74 -54.58 6.01
CA GLN A 216 -6.11 -55.87 6.61
C GLN A 216 -6.72 -55.73 8.01
N ALA A 217 -6.25 -54.78 8.84
CA ALA A 217 -6.85 -54.49 10.13
C ALA A 217 -8.26 -53.89 10.01
N VAL A 218 -8.49 -53.00 9.04
CA VAL A 218 -9.83 -52.48 8.73
C VAL A 218 -10.74 -53.59 8.19
N LEU A 219 -10.27 -54.43 7.28
CA LEU A 219 -11.03 -55.59 6.76
C LEU A 219 -11.45 -56.56 7.87
N ALA A 220 -10.57 -56.84 8.85
CA ALA A 220 -10.91 -57.64 10.02
C ALA A 220 -11.95 -56.95 10.92
N ALA A 221 -11.95 -55.62 10.99
CA ALA A 221 -12.94 -54.83 11.72
C ALA A 221 -14.32 -54.76 11.02
N LEU A 222 -14.39 -55.00 9.70
CA LEU A 222 -15.65 -55.15 8.95
C LEU A 222 -16.46 -56.42 9.32
N GLY A 223 -16.07 -57.16 10.36
CA GLY A 223 -16.94 -58.15 11.02
C GLY A 223 -18.06 -57.52 11.88
N ARG A 224 -18.18 -56.19 11.93
CA ARG A 224 -19.13 -55.43 12.77
C ARG A 224 -19.97 -54.47 11.90
N PRO A 225 -21.23 -54.16 12.30
CA PRO A 225 -22.10 -53.27 11.51
C PRO A 225 -21.67 -51.79 11.50
N PHE A 226 -20.70 -51.39 12.34
CA PHE A 226 -20.22 -50.02 12.43
C PHE A 226 -18.71 -49.95 12.68
N LEU A 227 -18.01 -49.02 12.02
CA LEU A 227 -16.58 -48.75 12.19
C LEU A 227 -16.27 -47.25 12.00
N ALA A 228 -15.51 -46.66 12.92
CA ALA A 228 -15.01 -45.29 12.82
C ALA A 228 -13.49 -45.27 12.56
N VAL A 229 -13.10 -44.92 11.33
CA VAL A 229 -11.70 -44.73 10.92
C VAL A 229 -11.30 -43.27 11.16
N VAL A 230 -10.51 -43.04 12.21
CA VAL A 230 -10.19 -41.72 12.74
C VAL A 230 -8.70 -41.45 12.61
N GLY A 231 -8.31 -40.26 12.16
CA GLY A 231 -6.89 -39.90 12.04
C GLY A 231 -6.68 -38.46 11.55
N ALA A 232 -5.43 -38.00 11.56
CA ALA A 232 -5.05 -36.65 11.16
C ALA A 232 -5.44 -36.30 9.70
N SER A 233 -5.35 -35.02 9.34
CA SER A 233 -5.37 -34.63 7.92
C SER A 233 -4.17 -35.24 7.18
N GLY A 234 -4.31 -35.49 5.87
CA GLY A 234 -3.24 -36.09 5.05
C GLY A 234 -2.86 -37.55 5.38
N SER A 235 -3.38 -38.18 6.45
CA SER A 235 -2.96 -39.54 6.87
C SER A 235 -3.35 -40.69 5.93
N GLY A 236 -4.10 -40.40 4.87
CA GLY A 236 -4.48 -41.35 3.81
C GLY A 236 -5.83 -42.05 3.99
N LYS A 237 -6.65 -41.68 4.98
CA LYS A 237 -7.96 -42.34 5.30
C LYS A 237 -8.80 -42.70 4.06
N SER A 238 -9.08 -41.72 3.19
CA SER A 238 -9.93 -41.89 2.01
C SER A 238 -9.34 -42.89 1.01
N SER A 239 -8.02 -42.84 0.79
CA SER A 239 -7.29 -43.78 -0.07
C SER A 239 -7.15 -45.16 0.55
N LEU A 240 -6.98 -45.27 1.87
CA LEU A 240 -7.01 -46.54 2.58
C LEU A 240 -8.34 -47.26 2.33
N LEU A 241 -9.47 -46.55 2.44
CA LEU A 241 -10.78 -47.14 2.19
C LEU A 241 -11.02 -47.44 0.70
N SER A 242 -10.76 -46.48 -0.21
CA SER A 242 -11.06 -46.63 -1.64
C SER A 242 -10.09 -47.53 -2.41
N ALA A 243 -8.79 -47.54 -2.07
CA ALA A 243 -7.72 -48.23 -2.81
C ALA A 243 -7.03 -49.35 -2.00
N GLY A 244 -7.14 -49.36 -0.67
CA GLY A 244 -6.67 -50.45 0.19
C GLY A 244 -7.75 -51.49 0.49
N VAL A 245 -8.86 -51.05 1.08
CA VAL A 245 -9.90 -51.92 1.66
C VAL A 245 -10.87 -52.44 0.59
N VAL A 246 -11.51 -51.56 -0.18
CA VAL A 246 -12.52 -51.96 -1.20
C VAL A 246 -11.99 -53.00 -2.20
N PRO A 247 -10.77 -52.86 -2.78
CA PRO A 247 -10.23 -53.86 -3.72
C PRO A 247 -9.91 -55.21 -3.07
N GLN A 248 -9.65 -55.23 -1.77
CA GLN A 248 -9.25 -56.41 -0.98
C GLN A 248 -10.44 -57.08 -0.25
N LEU A 249 -11.68 -56.63 -0.49
CA LEU A 249 -12.88 -57.22 0.11
C LEU A 249 -13.04 -58.71 -0.28
N PRO A 250 -13.18 -59.63 0.71
CA PRO A 250 -13.33 -61.05 0.42
C PRO A 250 -14.65 -61.31 -0.31
N ARG A 251 -14.55 -61.97 -1.47
CA ARG A 251 -15.65 -62.18 -2.45
C ARG A 251 -16.35 -60.86 -2.82
N ARG A 252 -15.59 -59.90 -3.37
CA ARG A 252 -16.07 -58.57 -3.79
C ARG A 252 -17.47 -58.55 -4.44
N ASP A 253 -17.82 -59.50 -5.29
CA ASP A 253 -19.13 -59.56 -5.98
C ASP A 253 -20.34 -59.73 -5.03
N HIS A 254 -20.09 -60.20 -3.81
CA HIS A 254 -21.06 -60.32 -2.72
C HIS A 254 -21.19 -59.02 -1.90
N TRP A 255 -20.51 -57.93 -2.28
CA TRP A 255 -20.62 -56.62 -1.61
C TRP A 255 -21.26 -55.59 -2.53
N LEU A 256 -22.33 -54.96 -2.05
CA LEU A 256 -22.84 -53.69 -2.56
C LEU A 256 -22.09 -52.57 -1.83
N ILE A 257 -21.56 -51.58 -2.56
CA ILE A 257 -20.70 -50.54 -1.98
C ILE A 257 -21.23 -49.17 -2.37
N ALA A 258 -21.60 -48.37 -1.38
CA ALA A 258 -21.96 -46.95 -1.55
C ALA A 258 -20.86 -46.06 -0.97
N ASN A 259 -20.32 -45.16 -1.79
CA ASN A 259 -19.46 -44.07 -1.32
C ASN A 259 -20.33 -42.82 -1.15
N PHE A 260 -20.37 -42.30 0.07
CA PHE A 260 -21.11 -41.11 0.48
C PHE A 260 -20.12 -40.10 1.04
N ARG A 261 -20.19 -38.84 0.60
CA ARG A 261 -19.54 -37.71 1.29
C ARG A 261 -20.65 -36.74 1.72
N PRO A 262 -20.73 -36.35 3.00
CA PRO A 262 -21.73 -35.39 3.42
C PRO A 262 -21.52 -34.05 2.71
N SER A 263 -22.62 -33.40 2.36
CA SER A 263 -22.66 -32.05 1.78
C SER A 263 -23.70 -31.22 2.53
N LYS A 264 -24.09 -30.07 1.97
CA LYS A 264 -25.18 -29.22 2.48
C LYS A 264 -26.55 -29.92 2.53
N ASP A 265 -26.71 -31.02 1.79
CA ASP A 265 -27.94 -31.82 1.78
C ASP A 265 -27.55 -33.31 1.89
N PRO A 266 -27.17 -33.78 3.10
CA PRO A 266 -26.62 -35.12 3.27
C PRO A 266 -27.61 -36.22 2.86
N LEU A 267 -28.92 -36.00 3.04
CA LEU A 267 -29.96 -36.93 2.62
C LEU A 267 -30.09 -37.02 1.09
N LYS A 268 -29.68 -35.98 0.35
CA LYS A 268 -29.65 -36.02 -1.12
C LYS A 268 -28.43 -36.75 -1.68
N GLU A 269 -27.23 -36.51 -1.14
CA GLU A 269 -26.05 -37.30 -1.57
C GLU A 269 -26.15 -38.76 -1.10
N LEU A 270 -26.77 -39.04 0.06
CA LEU A 270 -27.12 -40.39 0.47
C LEU A 270 -28.15 -41.03 -0.47
N ALA A 271 -29.22 -40.30 -0.84
CA ALA A 271 -30.18 -40.78 -1.85
C ALA A 271 -29.50 -41.09 -3.18
N ARG A 272 -28.60 -40.23 -3.65
CA ARG A 272 -27.82 -40.42 -4.88
C ARG A 272 -26.94 -41.67 -4.83
N ALA A 273 -26.23 -41.88 -3.72
CA ALA A 273 -25.39 -43.06 -3.51
C ALA A 273 -26.22 -44.37 -3.45
N LEU A 274 -27.42 -44.33 -2.85
CA LEU A 274 -28.35 -45.46 -2.82
C LEU A 274 -29.02 -45.72 -4.18
N ILE A 275 -29.31 -44.68 -4.96
CA ILE A 275 -29.95 -44.80 -6.30
C ILE A 275 -29.09 -45.58 -7.29
N LEU A 276 -27.76 -45.41 -7.23
CA LEU A 276 -26.82 -46.18 -8.05
C LEU A 276 -26.80 -47.69 -7.72
N LEU A 277 -27.30 -48.08 -6.55
CA LEU A 277 -27.47 -49.48 -6.15
C LEU A 277 -28.90 -49.99 -6.37
N LEU A 278 -29.91 -49.13 -6.22
CA LEU A 278 -31.32 -49.42 -6.51
C LEU A 278 -31.61 -49.55 -8.01
N TYR A 279 -30.80 -48.90 -8.87
CA TYR A 279 -30.93 -48.93 -10.32
C TYR A 279 -29.59 -49.26 -11.01
N PRO A 280 -29.12 -50.53 -10.99
CA PRO A 280 -27.83 -50.94 -11.55
C PRO A 280 -27.65 -50.74 -13.07
N SER A 281 -28.68 -50.24 -13.77
CA SER A 281 -28.64 -49.88 -15.19
C SER A 281 -28.06 -48.49 -15.47
N LEU A 282 -27.92 -47.63 -14.45
CA LEU A 282 -27.45 -46.25 -14.56
C LEU A 282 -25.99 -46.12 -14.11
N SER A 283 -25.13 -45.48 -14.91
CA SER A 283 -23.74 -45.15 -14.54
C SER A 283 -23.44 -43.64 -14.58
N LEU A 284 -22.58 -43.19 -13.66
CA LEU A 284 -22.02 -41.84 -13.66
C LEU A 284 -21.07 -41.57 -14.85
N ASP A 285 -20.52 -42.63 -15.49
CA ASP A 285 -19.61 -42.49 -16.63
C ASP A 285 -20.35 -42.15 -17.93
N ARG A 286 -21.67 -42.32 -17.96
CA ARG A 286 -22.54 -42.00 -19.10
C ARG A 286 -23.20 -40.64 -18.88
N LYS A 287 -22.92 -39.71 -19.79
CA LYS A 287 -23.52 -38.35 -19.78
C LYS A 287 -25.04 -38.37 -19.96
N GLU A 288 -25.57 -39.43 -20.58
CA GLU A 288 -27.01 -39.62 -20.81
C GLU A 288 -27.71 -40.02 -19.49
N ASP A 289 -27.28 -41.13 -18.86
CA ASP A 289 -27.75 -41.61 -17.55
C ASP A 289 -27.67 -40.55 -16.43
N THR A 290 -26.75 -39.58 -16.54
CA THR A 290 -26.51 -38.53 -15.54
C THR A 290 -27.78 -37.71 -15.22
N GLN A 291 -28.64 -37.45 -16.21
CA GLN A 291 -29.88 -36.71 -16.03
C GLN A 291 -30.91 -37.54 -15.23
N ASP A 292 -31.12 -38.81 -15.61
CA ASP A 292 -32.01 -39.76 -14.92
C ASP A 292 -31.61 -39.96 -13.44
N ILE A 293 -30.31 -40.03 -13.16
CA ILE A 293 -29.77 -40.11 -11.79
C ILE A 293 -30.16 -38.86 -10.99
N ILE A 294 -30.04 -37.65 -11.58
CA ILE A 294 -30.41 -36.39 -10.94
C ILE A 294 -31.91 -36.32 -10.67
N GLU A 295 -32.75 -36.72 -11.64
CA GLU A 295 -34.22 -36.68 -11.49
C GLU A 295 -34.72 -37.65 -10.41
N LYS A 296 -34.25 -38.90 -10.42
CA LYS A 296 -34.56 -39.89 -9.36
C LYS A 296 -34.05 -39.42 -7.99
N THR A 297 -32.89 -38.78 -7.94
CA THR A 297 -32.32 -38.22 -6.69
C THR A 297 -33.19 -37.08 -6.15
N ASN A 298 -33.68 -36.20 -7.02
CA ASN A 298 -34.60 -35.13 -6.66
C ASN A 298 -36.00 -35.64 -6.25
N GLU A 299 -36.42 -36.83 -6.71
CA GLU A 299 -37.67 -37.48 -6.27
C GLU A 299 -37.55 -38.18 -4.91
N LEU A 300 -36.40 -38.81 -4.62
CA LEU A 300 -36.18 -39.58 -3.39
C LEU A 300 -35.79 -38.69 -2.20
N ALA A 301 -34.93 -37.70 -2.39
CA ALA A 301 -34.42 -36.87 -1.30
C ALA A 301 -35.53 -36.16 -0.49
N PRO A 302 -36.58 -35.55 -1.08
CA PRO A 302 -37.68 -34.97 -0.30
C PRO A 302 -38.43 -35.99 0.55
N LYS A 303 -38.64 -37.21 0.04
CA LYS A 303 -39.33 -38.28 0.78
C LYS A 303 -38.56 -38.71 2.03
N LEU A 304 -37.22 -38.69 1.97
CA LEU A 304 -36.33 -38.91 3.12
C LEU A 304 -36.36 -37.71 4.09
N ARG A 305 -36.25 -36.46 3.59
CA ARG A 305 -36.31 -35.26 4.46
C ARG A 305 -37.63 -35.17 5.23
N GLU A 306 -38.74 -35.55 4.59
CA GLU A 306 -40.08 -35.57 5.22
C GLU A 306 -40.38 -36.85 6.02
N ARG A 307 -39.43 -37.80 6.16
CA ARG A 307 -39.62 -39.12 6.80
C ARG A 307 -40.81 -39.93 6.26
N ARG A 308 -41.22 -39.70 5.00
CA ARG A 308 -42.23 -40.54 4.29
C ARG A 308 -41.68 -41.92 3.93
N ILE A 309 -40.36 -42.01 3.82
CA ILE A 309 -39.56 -43.23 3.68
C ILE A 309 -38.36 -43.03 4.62
N ARG A 310 -37.92 -44.07 5.34
CA ARG A 310 -36.71 -44.02 6.18
C ARG A 310 -35.53 -44.68 5.48
N VAL A 311 -34.31 -44.32 5.89
CA VAL A 311 -33.08 -44.92 5.30
C VAL A 311 -33.01 -46.42 5.58
N VAL A 312 -33.41 -46.86 6.78
CA VAL A 312 -33.50 -48.30 7.13
C VAL A 312 -34.47 -49.06 6.21
N ASP A 313 -35.59 -48.45 5.81
CA ASP A 313 -36.58 -49.11 4.95
C ASP A 313 -36.05 -49.33 3.51
N LEU A 314 -35.17 -48.43 3.03
CA LEU A 314 -34.46 -48.58 1.75
C LEU A 314 -33.32 -49.60 1.81
N ILE A 315 -32.61 -49.66 2.93
CA ILE A 315 -31.51 -50.63 3.14
C ILE A 315 -32.06 -52.04 3.25
N ASP A 316 -33.14 -52.25 4.01
CA ASP A 316 -33.86 -53.51 4.05
C ASP A 316 -34.33 -53.95 2.66
N GLU A 317 -34.80 -53.02 1.83
CA GLU A 317 -35.24 -53.33 0.46
C GLU A 317 -34.08 -53.71 -0.47
N LEU A 318 -32.95 -52.99 -0.41
CA LEU A 318 -31.71 -53.37 -1.12
C LEU A 318 -31.21 -54.78 -0.74
N LEU A 319 -31.30 -55.12 0.56
CA LEU A 319 -30.92 -56.43 1.09
C LEU A 319 -31.92 -57.52 0.70
N ARG A 320 -33.24 -57.26 0.65
CA ARG A 320 -34.25 -58.19 0.12
C ARG A 320 -34.05 -58.49 -1.36
N GLN A 321 -33.65 -57.49 -2.14
CA GLN A 321 -33.35 -57.65 -3.57
C GLN A 321 -32.02 -58.40 -3.81
N ASN A 322 -31.11 -58.41 -2.83
CA ASN A 322 -29.78 -59.03 -2.92
C ASN A 322 -29.48 -59.89 -1.68
N PRO A 323 -30.25 -60.96 -1.37
CA PRO A 323 -30.19 -61.64 -0.08
C PRO A 323 -28.89 -62.40 0.21
N GLU A 324 -28.05 -62.65 -0.80
CA GLU A 324 -26.71 -63.23 -0.65
C GLU A 324 -25.59 -62.18 -0.50
N LYS A 325 -25.93 -60.88 -0.55
CA LYS A 325 -24.96 -59.78 -0.52
C LYS A 325 -24.99 -59.00 0.79
N ARG A 326 -23.82 -58.44 1.13
CA ARG A 326 -23.65 -57.46 2.20
C ARG A 326 -23.64 -56.05 1.62
N PHE A 327 -24.19 -55.09 2.35
CA PHE A 327 -24.11 -53.67 1.99
C PHE A 327 -23.06 -52.96 2.86
N LEU A 328 -22.15 -52.23 2.19
CA LEU A 328 -21.11 -51.41 2.79
C LEU A 328 -21.32 -49.94 2.41
N LEU A 329 -21.65 -49.10 3.40
CA LEU A 329 -21.72 -47.65 3.24
C LEU A 329 -20.44 -47.03 3.79
N ILE A 330 -19.60 -46.49 2.90
CA ILE A 330 -18.40 -45.72 3.25
C ILE A 330 -18.79 -44.25 3.27
N THR A 331 -18.65 -43.60 4.42
CA THR A 331 -18.81 -42.15 4.56
C THR A 331 -17.45 -41.48 4.63
N ASP A 332 -17.01 -40.91 3.51
CA ASP A 332 -15.74 -40.18 3.38
C ASP A 332 -15.90 -38.73 3.88
N GLN A 333 -14.90 -38.22 4.61
CA GLN A 333 -14.88 -36.88 5.22
C GLN A 333 -16.13 -36.56 6.06
N PHE A 334 -16.40 -37.41 7.05
CA PHE A 334 -17.56 -37.28 7.94
C PHE A 334 -17.63 -35.95 8.72
N GLU A 335 -16.48 -35.30 8.94
CA GLU A 335 -16.40 -33.93 9.51
C GLU A 335 -17.27 -32.91 8.76
N GLU A 336 -17.62 -33.15 7.49
CA GLU A 336 -18.50 -32.28 6.71
C GLU A 336 -19.90 -32.12 7.34
N LEU A 337 -20.41 -33.09 8.10
CA LEU A 337 -21.65 -32.93 8.88
C LEU A 337 -21.54 -31.88 10.00
N TYR A 338 -20.33 -31.46 10.36
CA TYR A 338 -20.05 -30.51 11.43
C TYR A 338 -19.50 -29.18 10.89
N THR A 339 -18.80 -29.17 9.75
CA THR A 339 -18.29 -27.94 9.10
C THR A 339 -19.32 -27.26 8.19
N GLN A 340 -20.24 -28.00 7.55
CA GLN A 340 -21.24 -27.45 6.61
C GLN A 340 -22.40 -26.68 7.30
N ASN A 341 -22.21 -26.26 8.55
CA ASN A 341 -23.13 -25.42 9.34
C ASN A 341 -24.61 -25.86 9.30
N LEU A 342 -24.84 -27.17 9.24
CA LEU A 342 -26.17 -27.77 9.12
C LEU A 342 -27.01 -27.50 10.39
N PRO A 343 -28.32 -27.22 10.27
CA PRO A 343 -29.22 -27.12 11.41
C PRO A 343 -29.08 -28.36 12.32
N PRO A 344 -28.94 -28.20 13.65
CA PRO A 344 -28.69 -29.32 14.56
C PRO A 344 -29.67 -30.48 14.43
N ASP A 345 -30.94 -30.18 14.09
CA ASP A 345 -32.00 -31.18 13.95
C ASP A 345 -31.98 -31.89 12.60
N GLN A 346 -31.51 -31.26 11.51
CA GLN A 346 -31.23 -31.95 10.25
C GLN A 346 -30.01 -32.85 10.38
N ARG A 347 -28.96 -32.39 11.07
CA ARG A 347 -27.79 -33.22 11.40
C ARG A 347 -28.21 -34.42 12.25
N ARG A 348 -29.02 -34.22 13.30
CA ARG A 348 -29.61 -35.31 14.10
C ARG A 348 -30.42 -36.26 13.24
N GLN A 349 -31.31 -35.78 12.37
CA GLN A 349 -32.10 -36.63 11.48
C GLN A 349 -31.22 -37.56 10.63
N VAL A 350 -30.13 -37.06 10.04
CA VAL A 350 -29.18 -37.90 9.26
C VAL A 350 -28.53 -38.98 10.15
N LEU A 351 -28.15 -38.62 11.37
CA LEU A 351 -27.52 -39.55 12.32
C LEU A 351 -28.51 -40.59 12.85
N ASP A 352 -29.73 -40.18 13.22
CA ASP A 352 -30.82 -41.05 13.68
C ASP A 352 -31.15 -42.12 12.61
N GLU A 353 -31.28 -41.70 11.33
CA GLU A 353 -31.65 -42.57 10.21
C GLU A 353 -30.55 -43.60 9.87
N LEU A 354 -29.28 -43.20 9.94
CA LEU A 354 -28.13 -44.11 9.73
C LEU A 354 -27.90 -45.04 10.92
N LEU A 355 -28.06 -44.56 12.15
CA LEU A 355 -27.98 -45.38 13.36
C LEU A 355 -29.12 -46.41 13.43
N ALA A 356 -30.35 -46.03 13.06
CA ALA A 356 -31.47 -46.96 13.01
C ALA A 356 -31.22 -48.16 12.08
N ALA A 357 -30.51 -47.95 10.95
CA ALA A 357 -30.11 -49.02 10.05
C ALA A 357 -29.01 -49.93 10.64
N VAL A 358 -28.07 -49.38 11.41
CA VAL A 358 -27.07 -50.17 12.15
C VAL A 358 -27.70 -50.96 13.29
N GLU A 359 -28.60 -50.36 14.06
CA GLU A 359 -29.25 -50.98 15.22
C GLU A 359 -30.18 -52.14 14.81
N ALA A 360 -30.89 -52.01 13.68
CA ALA A 360 -31.70 -53.07 13.09
C ALA A 360 -30.88 -54.32 12.69
N GLN A 361 -29.59 -54.16 12.40
CA GLN A 361 -28.71 -55.19 11.82
C GLN A 361 -27.70 -55.75 12.84
N THR A 362 -28.08 -55.74 14.13
CA THR A 362 -27.19 -56.03 15.29
C THR A 362 -26.84 -57.50 15.52
N ARG A 363 -27.58 -58.47 14.96
CA ARG A 363 -27.38 -59.91 15.26
C ARG A 363 -26.53 -60.63 14.21
N GLU A 364 -26.88 -60.45 12.94
CA GLU A 364 -26.09 -60.91 11.80
C GLU A 364 -26.00 -59.71 10.84
N PRO A 365 -24.89 -58.95 10.84
CA PRO A 365 -24.82 -57.71 10.10
C PRO A 365 -24.72 -57.98 8.60
N ALA A 366 -25.82 -57.72 7.88
CA ALA A 366 -25.81 -57.59 6.43
C ALA A 366 -25.39 -56.17 6.00
N PHE A 367 -25.72 -55.16 6.81
CA PHE A 367 -25.30 -53.77 6.63
C PHE A 367 -24.06 -53.43 7.48
N HIS A 368 -23.13 -52.68 6.89
CA HIS A 368 -21.89 -52.22 7.49
C HIS A 368 -21.69 -50.74 7.17
N TRP A 369 -21.65 -49.88 8.21
CA TRP A 369 -21.39 -48.44 8.06
C TRP A 369 -19.97 -48.11 8.52
N VAL A 370 -19.13 -47.65 7.59
CA VAL A 370 -17.78 -47.14 7.89
C VAL A 370 -17.80 -45.62 7.74
N LEU A 371 -17.37 -44.89 8.76
CA LEU A 371 -17.08 -43.46 8.62
C LEU A 371 -15.58 -43.19 8.67
N ALA A 372 -15.10 -42.32 7.79
CA ALA A 372 -13.74 -41.77 7.81
C ALA A 372 -13.80 -40.32 8.28
N VAL A 373 -13.02 -39.97 9.31
CA VAL A 373 -13.14 -38.67 9.97
C VAL A 373 -11.81 -38.12 10.49
N ARG A 374 -11.67 -36.80 10.52
CA ARG A 374 -10.56 -36.12 11.21
C ARG A 374 -10.59 -36.34 12.72
N ILE A 375 -9.43 -36.62 13.31
CA ILE A 375 -9.29 -36.83 14.77
C ILE A 375 -9.73 -35.61 15.60
N ASP A 376 -9.54 -34.41 15.05
CA ASP A 376 -9.95 -33.11 15.61
C ASP A 376 -11.48 -32.99 15.84
N PHE A 377 -12.27 -33.87 15.22
CA PHE A 377 -13.73 -33.91 15.34
C PHE A 377 -14.23 -35.03 16.28
N LEU A 378 -13.32 -35.82 16.87
CA LEU A 378 -13.67 -36.96 17.72
C LEU A 378 -14.48 -36.54 18.96
N SER A 379 -14.21 -35.37 19.55
CA SER A 379 -15.02 -34.79 20.63
C SER A 379 -16.50 -34.64 20.22
N GLN A 380 -16.74 -34.05 19.04
CA GLN A 380 -18.06 -33.71 18.51
C GLN A 380 -18.85 -34.96 18.05
N LEU A 381 -18.16 -36.08 17.79
CA LEU A 381 -18.78 -37.41 17.65
C LEU A 381 -19.24 -37.99 18.99
N LEU A 382 -18.47 -37.74 20.04
CA LEU A 382 -18.70 -38.30 21.38
C LEU A 382 -19.70 -37.47 22.22
N GLU A 383 -19.95 -36.21 21.84
CA GLU A 383 -21.01 -35.36 22.40
C GLU A 383 -22.43 -35.86 22.10
N TYR A 384 -22.67 -36.44 20.92
CA TYR A 384 -23.97 -36.99 20.53
C TYR A 384 -24.09 -38.45 21.01
N GLU A 385 -24.70 -38.60 22.19
CA GLU A 385 -24.77 -39.82 23.00
C GLU A 385 -25.21 -41.12 22.26
N PRO A 386 -26.13 -41.10 21.27
CA PRO A 386 -26.45 -42.29 20.46
C PRO A 386 -25.26 -42.79 19.63
N LEU A 387 -24.57 -41.90 18.89
CA LEU A 387 -23.39 -42.27 18.09
C LEU A 387 -22.18 -42.61 18.98
N ALA A 388 -22.05 -41.93 20.12
CA ALA A 388 -20.95 -42.15 21.07
C ALA A 388 -20.90 -43.60 21.62
N LYS A 389 -22.05 -44.29 21.71
CA LYS A 389 -22.16 -45.71 22.07
C LYS A 389 -21.51 -46.62 21.03
N TRP A 390 -21.64 -46.26 19.75
CA TRP A 390 -21.12 -47.00 18.61
C TRP A 390 -19.67 -46.67 18.27
N VAL A 391 -19.23 -45.42 18.44
CA VAL A 391 -17.86 -44.99 18.17
C VAL A 391 -16.85 -45.58 19.17
N LYS A 392 -17.13 -45.52 20.47
CA LYS A 392 -16.17 -45.94 21.52
C LYS A 392 -15.62 -47.38 21.36
N PRO A 393 -16.43 -48.43 21.12
CA PRO A 393 -15.92 -49.80 20.96
C PRO A 393 -15.43 -50.12 19.53
N ASN A 394 -15.70 -49.27 18.54
CA ASN A 394 -15.41 -49.50 17.12
C ASN A 394 -14.51 -48.40 16.53
N LEU A 395 -13.57 -47.89 17.33
CA LEU A 395 -12.62 -46.85 16.95
C LEU A 395 -11.35 -47.47 16.36
N PHE A 396 -11.03 -47.15 15.10
CA PHE A 396 -9.75 -47.47 14.46
C PHE A 396 -8.95 -46.18 14.26
N LEU A 397 -7.82 -46.06 14.97
CA LEU A 397 -6.94 -44.89 14.89
C LEU A 397 -5.87 -45.09 13.80
N LEU A 398 -6.03 -44.41 12.66
CA LEU A 398 -5.04 -44.40 11.58
C LEU A 398 -3.93 -43.40 11.89
N GLY A 399 -2.80 -43.92 12.39
CA GLY A 399 -1.57 -43.15 12.64
C GLY A 399 -0.83 -42.71 11.36
N PRO A 400 0.31 -42.01 11.49
CA PRO A 400 1.21 -41.75 10.37
C PRO A 400 1.70 -43.06 9.73
N LEU A 401 2.25 -43.00 8.52
CA LEU A 401 2.83 -44.16 7.86
C LEU A 401 4.26 -44.36 8.37
N GLY A 402 4.57 -45.54 8.91
CA GLY A 402 5.91 -45.87 9.39
C GLY A 402 6.95 -45.91 8.26
N GLN A 403 8.23 -45.77 8.60
CA GLN A 403 9.34 -45.65 7.65
C GLN A 403 9.36 -46.74 6.56
N SER A 404 9.13 -48.00 6.92
CA SER A 404 9.05 -49.12 5.96
C SER A 404 7.84 -49.06 5.02
N GLY A 405 6.74 -48.43 5.48
CA GLY A 405 5.57 -48.15 4.66
C GLY A 405 5.79 -46.97 3.72
N LEU A 406 6.47 -45.91 4.17
CA LEU A 406 6.89 -44.78 3.33
C LEU A 406 7.86 -45.24 2.24
N GLN A 407 8.85 -46.07 2.59
CA GLN A 407 9.75 -46.73 1.63
C GLN A 407 8.96 -47.53 0.58
N ALA A 408 8.04 -48.40 1.02
CA ALA A 408 7.21 -49.18 0.11
C ALA A 408 6.27 -48.32 -0.78
N ALA A 409 5.88 -47.13 -0.33
CA ALA A 409 5.09 -46.16 -1.10
C ALA A 409 5.94 -45.32 -2.08
N ILE A 410 7.27 -45.33 -1.95
CA ILE A 410 8.23 -44.72 -2.87
C ILE A 410 8.67 -45.74 -3.92
N GLU A 411 9.20 -46.89 -3.49
CA GLU A 411 9.94 -47.82 -4.35
C GLU A 411 9.01 -48.70 -5.21
N ARG A 412 8.07 -49.43 -4.58
CA ARG A 412 7.21 -50.40 -5.29
C ARG A 412 6.42 -49.81 -6.47
N PRO A 413 5.87 -48.58 -6.42
CA PRO A 413 5.17 -48.00 -7.58
C PRO A 413 6.10 -47.72 -8.77
N ALA A 414 7.39 -47.43 -8.53
CA ALA A 414 8.40 -47.29 -9.59
C ALA A 414 8.87 -48.65 -10.11
N GLU A 415 9.11 -49.62 -9.22
CA GLU A 415 9.44 -51.02 -9.57
C GLU A 415 8.37 -51.62 -10.49
N ASN A 416 7.09 -51.45 -10.14
CA ASN A 416 5.94 -51.90 -10.94
C ASN A 416 5.88 -51.30 -12.36
N GLN A 417 6.60 -50.21 -12.62
CA GLN A 417 6.72 -49.54 -13.92
C GLN A 417 8.10 -49.72 -14.56
N ASN A 418 8.97 -50.57 -14.01
CA ASN A 418 10.37 -50.73 -14.43
C ASN A 418 11.12 -49.37 -14.49
N ILE A 419 11.08 -48.62 -13.39
CA ILE A 419 11.85 -47.40 -13.16
C ILE A 419 12.72 -47.58 -11.90
N LYS A 420 14.00 -47.24 -12.01
CA LYS A 420 15.01 -47.42 -10.96
C LYS A 420 15.16 -46.12 -10.15
N LEU A 421 15.41 -46.22 -8.85
CA LEU A 421 15.85 -45.06 -8.04
C LEU A 421 17.37 -45.10 -7.91
N GLU A 422 18.00 -43.93 -7.92
CA GLU A 422 19.44 -43.79 -7.66
C GLU A 422 19.80 -44.20 -6.23
N GLU A 423 21.01 -44.72 -6.00
CA GLU A 423 21.40 -45.28 -4.70
C GLU A 423 21.33 -44.22 -3.59
N GLY A 424 20.73 -44.60 -2.45
CA GLY A 424 20.51 -43.71 -1.31
C GLY A 424 19.39 -42.66 -1.49
N LEU A 425 18.78 -42.52 -2.68
CA LEU A 425 17.75 -41.52 -2.94
C LEU A 425 16.52 -41.69 -2.04
N THR A 426 16.02 -42.92 -1.85
CA THR A 426 14.93 -43.19 -0.90
C THR A 426 15.30 -42.77 0.52
N GLY A 427 16.55 -43.01 0.95
CA GLY A 427 17.03 -42.62 2.27
C GLY A 427 17.00 -41.10 2.47
N ARG A 428 17.44 -40.34 1.46
CA ARG A 428 17.37 -38.88 1.44
C ARG A 428 15.92 -38.37 1.48
N ILE A 429 15.05 -38.92 0.64
CA ILE A 429 13.62 -38.58 0.61
C ILE A 429 12.96 -38.81 1.98
N LEU A 430 13.28 -39.91 2.65
CA LEU A 430 12.75 -40.23 3.98
C LEU A 430 13.32 -39.32 5.09
N GLN A 431 14.59 -38.90 4.97
CA GLN A 431 15.21 -37.96 5.90
C GLN A 431 14.58 -36.56 5.77
N ASP A 432 14.33 -36.10 4.55
CA ASP A 432 13.75 -34.79 4.25
C ASP A 432 12.23 -34.71 4.57
N LEU A 433 11.59 -35.84 4.91
CA LEU A 433 10.18 -35.88 5.35
C LEU A 433 9.96 -35.51 6.84
N GLY A 434 10.93 -35.83 7.71
CA GLY A 434 10.77 -35.77 9.16
C GLY A 434 9.63 -36.63 9.73
N GLU A 435 9.20 -36.31 10.96
CA GLU A 435 8.03 -36.93 11.61
C GLU A 435 6.75 -36.07 11.52
N GLU A 436 6.70 -35.07 10.61
CA GLU A 436 5.58 -34.11 10.59
C GLU A 436 4.22 -34.75 10.19
N PRO A 437 3.09 -34.33 10.81
CA PRO A 437 1.77 -34.84 10.45
C PRO A 437 1.34 -34.43 9.03
N GLY A 438 0.81 -35.38 8.27
CA GLY A 438 0.22 -35.10 6.96
C GLY A 438 1.22 -34.94 5.82
N THR A 439 2.42 -35.51 5.93
CA THR A 439 3.48 -35.51 4.90
C THR A 439 3.18 -36.36 3.65
N LEU A 440 2.22 -37.30 3.70
CA LEU A 440 1.94 -38.22 2.58
C LEU A 440 1.54 -37.55 1.25
N PRO A 441 0.66 -36.51 1.20
CA PRO A 441 0.35 -35.80 -0.04
C PRO A 441 1.55 -35.02 -0.58
N LEU A 442 2.42 -34.50 0.29
CA LEU A 442 3.65 -33.81 -0.11
C LEU A 442 4.65 -34.79 -0.72
N LEU A 443 4.83 -35.96 -0.10
CA LEU A 443 5.63 -37.04 -0.67
C LEU A 443 5.09 -37.46 -2.04
N GLN A 444 3.79 -37.69 -2.17
CA GLN A 444 3.18 -38.05 -3.46
C GLN A 444 3.33 -36.94 -4.50
N PHE A 445 3.19 -35.67 -4.12
CA PHE A 445 3.43 -34.53 -5.02
C PHE A 445 4.89 -34.44 -5.47
N ALA A 446 5.84 -34.57 -4.54
CA ALA A 446 7.26 -34.56 -4.83
C ALA A 446 7.65 -35.75 -5.72
N MET A 447 7.11 -36.95 -5.49
CA MET A 447 7.32 -38.11 -6.37
C MET A 447 6.68 -37.91 -7.75
N THR A 448 5.48 -37.30 -7.84
CA THR A 448 4.88 -36.90 -9.13
C THR A 448 5.79 -35.94 -9.89
N LYS A 449 6.40 -34.94 -9.23
CA LYS A 449 7.35 -34.00 -9.87
C LYS A 449 8.73 -34.60 -10.16
N LEU A 450 9.22 -35.49 -9.32
CA LEU A 450 10.45 -36.26 -9.58
C LEU A 450 10.28 -37.18 -10.80
N TRP A 451 9.08 -37.73 -11.02
CA TRP A 451 8.73 -38.49 -12.23
C TRP A 451 8.68 -37.63 -13.50
N GLU A 452 8.24 -36.37 -13.40
CA GLU A 452 8.33 -35.38 -14.49
C GLU A 452 9.80 -35.00 -14.79
N LYS A 453 10.72 -35.18 -13.83
CA LYS A 453 12.16 -34.93 -13.93
C LYS A 453 13.02 -36.20 -14.11
N GLN A 454 12.40 -37.37 -14.34
CA GLN A 454 13.14 -38.60 -14.57
C GLN A 454 14.07 -38.49 -15.79
N LYS A 455 15.17 -39.25 -15.78
CA LYS A 455 16.08 -39.37 -16.94
C LYS A 455 16.33 -40.86 -17.19
N TYR A 456 16.09 -41.33 -18.41
CA TYR A 456 16.38 -42.72 -18.81
C TYR A 456 15.72 -43.78 -17.90
N ARG A 457 14.45 -43.58 -17.53
CA ARG A 457 13.72 -44.43 -16.56
C ARG A 457 14.38 -44.51 -15.17
N CYS A 458 15.13 -43.49 -14.78
CA CYS A 458 15.71 -43.37 -13.44
C CYS A 458 15.27 -42.08 -12.74
N LEU A 459 14.94 -42.19 -11.45
CA LEU A 459 14.75 -41.06 -10.54
C LEU A 459 16.09 -40.76 -9.85
N THR A 460 16.56 -39.52 -9.92
CA THR A 460 17.94 -39.14 -9.57
C THR A 460 18.01 -38.08 -8.47
N HIS A 461 19.14 -38.01 -7.77
CA HIS A 461 19.44 -36.93 -6.80
C HIS A 461 19.44 -35.56 -7.49
N GLU A 462 19.95 -35.46 -8.72
CA GLU A 462 19.91 -34.22 -9.52
C GLU A 462 18.46 -33.78 -9.79
N GLY A 463 17.58 -34.71 -10.19
CA GLY A 463 16.15 -34.43 -10.38
C GLY A 463 15.42 -34.06 -9.09
N TYR A 464 15.88 -34.59 -7.95
CA TYR A 464 15.33 -34.30 -6.62
C TYR A 464 15.77 -32.93 -6.09
N GLU A 465 17.01 -32.53 -6.35
CA GLU A 465 17.49 -31.18 -6.07
C GLU A 465 16.83 -30.13 -6.96
N GLN A 466 16.59 -30.44 -8.24
CA GLN A 466 15.87 -29.55 -9.16
C GLN A 466 14.41 -29.26 -8.77
N ILE A 467 13.78 -30.10 -7.95
CA ILE A 467 12.45 -29.80 -7.39
C ILE A 467 12.51 -29.13 -6.00
N GLY A 468 13.66 -29.12 -5.32
CA GLY A 468 13.76 -28.64 -3.93
C GLY A 468 13.31 -29.67 -2.89
N GLY A 469 13.57 -30.95 -3.14
CA GLY A 469 13.19 -32.03 -2.25
C GLY A 469 11.68 -32.18 -2.04
N VAL A 470 11.25 -32.80 -0.94
CA VAL A 470 9.80 -33.00 -0.67
C VAL A 470 9.11 -31.73 -0.19
N ILE A 471 9.81 -30.93 0.61
CA ILE A 471 9.22 -29.78 1.31
C ILE A 471 9.04 -28.58 0.38
N GLU A 472 10.06 -28.24 -0.43
CA GLU A 472 10.03 -27.02 -1.25
C GLU A 472 9.44 -27.25 -2.65
N ALA A 473 9.25 -28.50 -3.11
CA ALA A 473 8.65 -28.78 -4.42
C ALA A 473 7.27 -28.15 -4.65
N LEU A 474 6.43 -28.08 -3.61
CA LEU A 474 5.13 -27.41 -3.71
C LEU A 474 5.25 -25.88 -3.72
N ALA A 475 6.31 -25.32 -3.12
CA ALA A 475 6.62 -23.90 -3.15
C ALA A 475 7.21 -23.48 -4.52
N HIS A 476 8.21 -24.19 -5.03
CA HIS A 476 8.79 -23.96 -6.35
C HIS A 476 7.76 -24.08 -7.47
N TYR A 477 6.82 -25.02 -7.37
CA TYR A 477 5.70 -25.13 -8.30
C TYR A 477 4.72 -23.93 -8.22
N ALA A 478 4.49 -23.40 -7.02
CA ALA A 478 3.68 -22.19 -6.84
C ALA A 478 4.37 -20.93 -7.42
N ASP A 479 5.68 -20.80 -7.23
CA ASP A 479 6.49 -19.75 -7.85
C ASP A 479 6.52 -19.88 -9.39
N GLU A 480 6.71 -21.09 -9.93
CA GLU A 480 6.67 -21.33 -11.38
C GLU A 480 5.32 -20.88 -11.98
N ILE A 481 4.21 -21.24 -11.34
CA ILE A 481 2.86 -20.81 -11.76
C ILE A 481 2.73 -19.28 -11.71
N LEU A 482 3.22 -18.62 -10.66
CA LEU A 482 3.15 -17.16 -10.53
C LEU A 482 3.94 -16.41 -11.62
N THR A 483 5.07 -16.94 -12.08
CA THR A 483 5.84 -16.33 -13.19
C THR A 483 5.10 -16.34 -14.53
N ARG A 484 4.00 -17.11 -14.66
CA ARG A 484 3.17 -17.15 -15.87
C ARG A 484 2.12 -16.03 -15.94
N PHE A 485 1.84 -15.36 -14.82
CA PHE A 485 0.88 -14.25 -14.72
C PHE A 485 1.56 -12.88 -14.83
N THR A 486 0.82 -11.87 -15.29
CA THR A 486 1.32 -10.47 -15.38
C THR A 486 1.46 -9.81 -14.01
N GLU A 487 2.23 -8.72 -13.89
CA GLU A 487 2.43 -8.01 -12.62
C GLU A 487 1.11 -7.55 -11.94
N GLU A 488 0.10 -7.16 -12.71
CA GLU A 488 -1.21 -6.76 -12.17
C GLU A 488 -2.02 -7.97 -11.67
N GLU A 489 -1.89 -9.12 -12.32
CA GLU A 489 -2.47 -10.38 -11.86
C GLU A 489 -1.73 -10.91 -10.63
N GLN A 490 -0.40 -10.82 -10.58
CA GLN A 490 0.41 -11.16 -9.40
C GLN A 490 0.01 -10.32 -8.16
N LYS A 491 -0.28 -9.02 -8.33
CA LYS A 491 -0.82 -8.17 -7.25
C LYS A 491 -2.18 -8.66 -6.75
N ARG A 492 -3.07 -9.12 -7.64
CA ARG A 492 -4.37 -9.73 -7.29
C ARG A 492 -4.17 -11.09 -6.62
N LEU A 493 -3.30 -11.94 -7.14
CA LEU A 493 -2.95 -13.26 -6.61
C LEU A 493 -2.39 -13.15 -5.19
N ARG A 494 -1.52 -12.16 -4.89
CA ARG A 494 -1.10 -11.85 -3.51
C ARG A 494 -2.31 -11.60 -2.59
N ARG A 495 -3.27 -10.75 -3.00
CA ARG A 495 -4.47 -10.47 -2.20
C ARG A 495 -5.27 -11.76 -1.96
N ILE A 496 -5.49 -12.58 -3.00
CA ILE A 496 -6.17 -13.88 -2.89
C ILE A 496 -5.46 -14.78 -1.88
N PHE A 497 -4.16 -15.04 -2.04
CA PHE A 497 -3.44 -15.98 -1.18
C PHE A 497 -3.39 -15.52 0.29
N VAL A 498 -3.25 -14.22 0.57
CA VAL A 498 -3.37 -13.67 1.94
C VAL A 498 -4.78 -13.84 2.51
N GLN A 499 -5.83 -13.80 1.67
CA GLN A 499 -7.20 -14.09 2.09
C GLN A 499 -7.45 -15.57 2.46
N LEU A 500 -6.69 -16.51 1.88
CA LEU A 500 -6.79 -17.97 2.15
C LEU A 500 -6.04 -18.44 3.41
N VAL A 501 -5.45 -17.54 4.20
CA VAL A 501 -4.74 -17.86 5.43
C VAL A 501 -5.33 -17.12 6.62
N ARG A 502 -5.49 -17.84 7.74
CA ARG A 502 -5.81 -17.30 9.06
C ARG A 502 -4.54 -17.32 9.92
N PRO A 503 -3.94 -16.16 10.23
CA PRO A 503 -2.76 -16.14 11.08
C PRO A 503 -3.10 -16.56 12.52
N GLY A 504 -2.18 -17.30 13.14
CA GLY A 504 -2.27 -17.72 14.53
C GLY A 504 -1.94 -16.59 15.51
N GLU A 505 -2.71 -16.50 16.61
CA GLU A 505 -2.36 -15.64 17.75
C GLU A 505 -1.41 -16.39 18.70
N GLY A 506 -0.19 -16.67 18.24
CA GLY A 506 0.80 -17.48 18.97
C GLY A 506 0.69 -19.00 18.73
N THR A 507 -0.18 -19.43 17.82
CA THR A 507 -0.20 -20.77 17.23
C THR A 507 0.41 -20.74 15.83
N GLU A 508 0.58 -21.91 15.20
CA GLU A 508 0.88 -21.99 13.76
C GLU A 508 -0.23 -21.32 12.92
N ASP A 509 0.14 -20.86 11.72
CA ASP A 509 -0.77 -20.25 10.76
C ASP A 509 -1.52 -21.33 9.97
N ILE A 510 -2.86 -21.25 9.94
CA ILE A 510 -3.72 -22.29 9.37
C ILE A 510 -4.44 -21.80 8.12
N ARG A 511 -4.79 -22.75 7.22
CA ARG A 511 -5.55 -22.43 6.02
C ARG A 511 -6.98 -21.98 6.36
N GLN A 512 -7.52 -21.07 5.55
CA GLN A 512 -8.86 -20.51 5.69
C GLN A 512 -9.65 -20.72 4.39
N VAL A 513 -10.91 -21.14 4.54
CA VAL A 513 -11.89 -21.11 3.45
C VAL A 513 -12.38 -19.68 3.26
N ALA A 514 -12.25 -19.14 2.06
CA ALA A 514 -12.79 -17.84 1.65
C ALA A 514 -13.97 -18.01 0.68
N THR A 515 -14.89 -17.04 0.64
CA THR A 515 -16.02 -17.02 -0.32
C THR A 515 -15.69 -16.18 -1.56
N ARG A 516 -16.37 -16.46 -2.67
CA ARG A 516 -16.30 -15.68 -3.92
C ARG A 516 -16.62 -14.19 -3.75
N GLU A 517 -17.45 -13.84 -2.76
CA GLU A 517 -17.76 -12.44 -2.42
C GLU A 517 -16.62 -11.76 -1.66
N GLN A 518 -15.86 -12.50 -0.83
CA GLN A 518 -14.70 -11.97 -0.09
C GLN A 518 -13.50 -11.70 -1.01
N ILE A 519 -13.31 -12.53 -2.03
CA ILE A 519 -12.24 -12.42 -3.03
C ILE A 519 -12.56 -11.41 -4.14
N GLY A 520 -13.85 -11.11 -4.35
CA GLY A 520 -14.34 -10.24 -5.41
C GLY A 520 -14.60 -10.98 -6.73
N LEU A 521 -15.71 -10.64 -7.39
CA LEU A 521 -16.19 -11.32 -8.60
C LEU A 521 -15.20 -11.26 -9.77
N GLU A 522 -14.43 -10.17 -9.87
CA GLU A 522 -13.41 -9.92 -10.88
C GLU A 522 -12.16 -10.79 -10.75
N ASN A 523 -11.87 -11.30 -9.55
CA ASN A 523 -10.70 -12.15 -9.29
C ASN A 523 -11.03 -13.66 -9.41
N TRP A 524 -12.29 -14.01 -9.68
CA TRP A 524 -12.75 -15.40 -9.71
C TRP A 524 -12.31 -16.19 -10.95
N SER A 525 -11.86 -15.51 -12.01
CA SER A 525 -11.16 -16.15 -13.15
C SER A 525 -9.82 -16.75 -12.69
N LEU A 526 -8.99 -15.94 -12.02
CA LEU A 526 -7.71 -16.36 -11.46
C LEU A 526 -7.88 -17.49 -10.43
N VAL A 527 -8.94 -17.47 -9.61
CA VAL A 527 -9.24 -18.58 -8.68
C VAL A 527 -9.51 -19.90 -9.40
N LYS A 528 -10.20 -19.87 -10.56
CA LYS A 528 -10.42 -21.09 -11.35
C LYS A 528 -9.12 -21.62 -11.93
N GLU A 529 -8.30 -20.74 -12.50
CA GLU A 529 -7.01 -21.14 -13.06
C GLU A 529 -6.06 -21.69 -11.98
N LEU A 530 -6.01 -21.09 -10.78
CA LEU A 530 -5.31 -21.64 -9.62
C LEU A 530 -5.85 -23.01 -9.16
N ALA A 531 -7.13 -23.30 -9.38
CA ALA A 531 -7.75 -24.57 -9.04
C ALA A 531 -7.48 -25.64 -10.10
N ASP A 532 -7.46 -25.27 -11.38
CA ASP A 532 -7.03 -26.13 -12.49
C ASP A 532 -5.54 -26.49 -12.35
N GLN A 533 -4.69 -25.55 -11.92
CA GLN A 533 -3.30 -25.79 -11.55
C GLN A 533 -3.11 -26.42 -10.14
N ARG A 534 -4.20 -26.56 -9.38
CA ARG A 534 -4.30 -27.21 -8.05
C ARG A 534 -3.50 -26.60 -6.90
N LEU A 535 -3.19 -25.30 -6.95
CA LEU A 535 -2.68 -24.58 -5.76
C LEU A 535 -3.79 -24.30 -4.73
N VAL A 536 -5.03 -24.25 -5.20
CA VAL A 536 -6.24 -24.05 -4.37
C VAL A 536 -7.31 -25.09 -4.70
N VAL A 537 -8.22 -25.34 -3.76
CA VAL A 537 -9.38 -26.23 -3.95
C VAL A 537 -10.64 -25.37 -3.91
N THR A 538 -11.48 -25.44 -4.94
CA THR A 538 -12.79 -24.77 -4.95
C THR A 538 -13.89 -25.68 -4.39
N GLY A 539 -14.87 -25.06 -3.73
CA GLY A 539 -16.03 -25.71 -3.14
C GLY A 539 -17.23 -24.77 -3.15
N ARG A 540 -18.21 -24.99 -2.25
CA ARG A 540 -19.30 -24.04 -1.99
C ARG A 540 -19.71 -24.05 -0.53
N ASN A 541 -20.05 -22.88 0.04
CA ASN A 541 -20.51 -22.76 1.43
C ASN A 541 -22.00 -23.10 1.60
N PRO A 542 -22.52 -23.17 2.84
CA PRO A 542 -23.92 -23.50 3.12
C PRO A 542 -24.96 -22.57 2.47
N GLN A 543 -24.59 -21.32 2.14
CA GLN A 543 -25.44 -20.36 1.41
C GLN A 543 -25.41 -20.52 -0.13
N ASP A 544 -24.72 -21.53 -0.65
CA ASP A 544 -24.47 -21.77 -2.09
C ASP A 544 -23.63 -20.74 -2.84
N GLN A 545 -22.90 -19.90 -2.10
CA GLN A 545 -21.78 -19.15 -2.64
C GLN A 545 -20.60 -20.09 -2.91
N GLU A 546 -19.87 -19.84 -4.00
CA GLU A 546 -18.65 -20.59 -4.31
C GLU A 546 -17.53 -20.22 -3.32
N THR A 547 -16.73 -21.20 -2.91
CA THR A 547 -15.62 -21.02 -1.96
C THR A 547 -14.30 -21.54 -2.51
N VAL A 548 -13.22 -21.19 -1.84
CA VAL A 548 -11.86 -21.66 -2.13
C VAL A 548 -11.02 -21.74 -0.85
N GLU A 549 -10.13 -22.73 -0.78
CA GLU A 549 -9.09 -22.89 0.26
C GLU A 549 -7.73 -23.27 -0.36
N LEU A 550 -6.63 -23.10 0.39
CA LEU A 550 -5.31 -23.61 0.00
C LEU A 550 -5.30 -25.15 -0.04
N VAL A 551 -4.66 -25.73 -1.06
CA VAL A 551 -4.59 -27.19 -1.23
C VAL A 551 -3.84 -27.88 -0.07
N HIS A 552 -2.75 -27.28 0.43
CA HIS A 552 -1.95 -27.81 1.53
C HIS A 552 -1.36 -26.69 2.39
N GLU A 553 -1.19 -26.95 3.69
CA GLU A 553 -0.62 -25.99 4.66
C GLU A 553 0.90 -25.81 4.49
N ALA A 554 1.55 -26.65 3.69
CA ALA A 554 2.97 -26.50 3.33
C ALA A 554 3.25 -25.20 2.56
N LEU A 555 2.29 -24.72 1.77
CA LEU A 555 2.35 -23.41 1.14
C LEU A 555 2.43 -22.27 2.17
N ILE A 556 1.83 -22.44 3.35
CA ILE A 556 1.89 -21.43 4.42
C ILE A 556 3.26 -21.47 5.13
N ARG A 557 3.80 -22.68 5.34
CA ARG A 557 5.04 -22.92 6.10
C ARG A 557 6.32 -22.56 5.33
N HIS A 558 6.41 -22.96 4.05
CA HIS A 558 7.67 -23.03 3.30
C HIS A 558 7.75 -22.09 2.09
N TRP A 559 6.62 -21.69 1.49
CA TRP A 559 6.63 -20.82 0.31
C TRP A 559 6.87 -19.34 0.72
N GLN A 560 8.10 -18.88 0.49
CA GLN A 560 8.63 -17.63 1.05
C GLN A 560 7.83 -16.36 0.69
N PRO A 561 7.36 -16.14 -0.56
CA PRO A 561 6.52 -15.00 -0.89
C PRO A 561 5.24 -14.94 -0.06
N LEU A 562 4.50 -16.06 0.06
CA LEU A 562 3.28 -16.10 0.87
C LEU A 562 3.58 -15.83 2.34
N LYS A 563 4.65 -16.40 2.89
CA LYS A 563 5.08 -16.11 4.27
C LYS A 563 5.36 -14.62 4.49
N GLN A 564 6.08 -13.97 3.58
CA GLN A 564 6.34 -12.53 3.64
C GLN A 564 5.06 -11.69 3.51
N TRP A 565 4.10 -12.09 2.66
CA TRP A 565 2.82 -11.40 2.52
C TRP A 565 1.96 -11.57 3.79
N ILE A 566 1.93 -12.78 4.37
CA ILE A 566 1.27 -13.03 5.66
C ILE A 566 1.90 -12.16 6.74
N ASP A 567 3.22 -12.12 6.90
CA ASP A 567 3.86 -11.35 7.97
C ASP A 567 3.67 -9.83 7.82
N GLN A 568 3.66 -9.31 6.59
CA GLN A 568 3.32 -7.90 6.32
C GLN A 568 1.86 -7.57 6.69
N ASP A 569 0.92 -8.50 6.49
CA ASP A 569 -0.52 -8.28 6.69
C ASP A 569 -1.08 -8.94 7.97
N ARG A 570 -0.24 -9.60 8.79
CA ARG A 570 -0.58 -10.42 9.97
C ARG A 570 -1.46 -9.67 10.96
N GLN A 571 -1.05 -8.45 11.31
CA GLN A 571 -1.78 -7.58 12.24
C GLN A 571 -3.14 -7.15 11.70
N PHE A 572 -3.25 -6.88 10.39
CA PHE A 572 -4.52 -6.54 9.75
C PHE A 572 -5.47 -7.76 9.75
N ARG A 573 -4.99 -8.92 9.31
CA ARG A 573 -5.77 -10.16 9.17
C ARG A 573 -6.29 -10.72 10.51
N ILE A 574 -5.49 -10.67 11.59
CA ILE A 574 -5.94 -11.02 12.95
C ILE A 574 -7.11 -10.13 13.38
N ARG A 575 -6.98 -8.81 13.20
CA ARG A 575 -7.97 -7.83 13.66
C ARG A 575 -9.21 -7.81 12.76
N GLN A 576 -9.08 -8.06 11.45
CA GLN A 576 -10.21 -8.28 10.53
C GLN A 576 -11.05 -9.50 10.94
N ASN A 577 -10.44 -10.61 11.34
CA ASN A 577 -11.20 -11.77 11.83
C ASN A 577 -11.95 -11.47 13.14
N ARG A 578 -11.36 -10.67 14.05
CA ARG A 578 -12.04 -10.18 15.27
C ARG A 578 -13.20 -9.22 14.94
N LEU A 579 -13.06 -8.37 13.91
CA LEU A 579 -14.12 -7.51 13.38
C LEU A 579 -15.31 -8.35 12.85
N ARG A 580 -15.02 -9.38 12.04
CA ARG A 580 -16.02 -10.29 11.46
C ARG A 580 -16.82 -11.05 12.53
N GLN A 581 -16.18 -11.47 13.62
CA GLN A 581 -16.88 -12.11 14.73
C GLN A 581 -17.89 -11.14 15.38
N ALA A 582 -17.46 -9.93 15.75
CA ALA A 582 -18.34 -8.94 16.36
C ALA A 582 -19.50 -8.51 15.42
N MET A 583 -19.24 -8.44 14.11
CA MET A 583 -20.26 -8.24 13.09
C MET A 583 -21.32 -9.36 13.06
N GLN A 584 -20.89 -10.63 13.14
CA GLN A 584 -21.81 -11.77 13.16
C GLN A 584 -22.63 -11.82 14.46
N GLU A 585 -22.01 -11.52 15.60
CA GLU A 585 -22.70 -11.38 16.90
C GLU A 585 -23.77 -10.26 16.84
N TRP A 586 -23.46 -9.12 16.22
CA TRP A 586 -24.42 -8.03 15.96
C TRP A 586 -25.55 -8.43 15.01
N GLN A 587 -25.25 -9.10 13.89
CA GLN A 587 -26.26 -9.56 12.94
C GLN A 587 -27.21 -10.59 13.57
N GLN A 588 -26.70 -11.55 14.36
CA GLN A 588 -27.50 -12.55 15.05
C GLN A 588 -28.30 -11.94 16.22
N GLY A 589 -27.74 -10.96 16.92
CA GLY A 589 -28.41 -10.18 17.98
C GLY A 589 -29.48 -9.20 17.48
N ASN A 590 -30.07 -9.42 16.30
CA ASN A 590 -31.05 -8.55 15.66
C ASN A 590 -30.61 -7.07 15.58
N LYS A 591 -29.31 -6.85 15.31
CA LYS A 591 -28.64 -5.54 15.27
C LYS A 591 -28.61 -4.77 16.60
N ASP A 592 -28.59 -5.47 17.74
CA ASP A 592 -28.49 -4.84 19.06
C ASP A 592 -27.33 -3.84 19.19
N VAL A 593 -27.66 -2.69 19.77
CA VAL A 593 -26.77 -1.54 19.99
C VAL A 593 -25.61 -1.89 20.95
N GLY A 594 -25.80 -2.85 21.86
CA GLY A 594 -24.75 -3.38 22.73
C GLY A 594 -23.58 -4.04 21.97
N SER A 595 -23.85 -4.63 20.80
CA SER A 595 -22.89 -5.43 20.02
C SER A 595 -22.11 -4.63 18.95
N LEU A 596 -22.25 -3.30 18.94
CA LEU A 596 -21.49 -2.40 18.06
C LEU A 596 -20.10 -2.06 18.62
N LEU A 597 -19.13 -1.77 17.74
CA LEU A 597 -17.74 -1.46 18.13
C LEU A 597 -17.65 -0.15 18.92
N ARG A 598 -16.76 -0.09 19.92
CA ARG A 598 -16.56 1.09 20.78
C ARG A 598 -15.08 1.30 21.13
N GLY A 599 -14.67 2.55 21.31
CA GLY A 599 -13.29 2.94 21.66
C GLY A 599 -12.27 2.52 20.61
N VAL A 600 -11.07 2.13 21.04
CA VAL A 600 -9.92 1.76 20.18
C VAL A 600 -10.30 0.77 19.06
N ARG A 601 -11.20 -0.19 19.31
CA ARG A 601 -11.65 -1.17 18.30
C ARG A 601 -12.40 -0.53 17.13
N LEU A 602 -13.09 0.59 17.36
CA LEU A 602 -13.78 1.35 16.33
C LEU A 602 -12.81 2.27 15.58
N GLU A 603 -11.90 2.93 16.29
CA GLU A 603 -10.88 3.82 15.70
C GLU A 603 -9.97 3.06 14.72
N GLU A 604 -9.54 1.85 15.08
CA GLU A 604 -8.77 0.98 14.19
C GLU A 604 -9.57 0.57 12.95
N ALA A 605 -10.85 0.20 13.10
CA ALA A 605 -11.68 -0.20 11.97
C ALA A 605 -12.02 0.97 11.02
N GLU A 606 -12.25 2.17 11.58
CA GLU A 606 -12.37 3.42 10.82
C GLU A 606 -11.08 3.79 10.07
N SER A 607 -9.92 3.29 10.49
CA SER A 607 -8.65 3.52 9.78
C SER A 607 -8.53 2.64 8.52
N TRP A 608 -8.99 1.39 8.58
CA TRP A 608 -8.97 0.47 7.42
C TRP A 608 -9.98 0.91 6.37
N LEU A 609 -11.18 1.36 6.76
CA LEU A 609 -12.19 1.89 5.84
C LEU A 609 -11.69 3.10 5.02
N LYS A 610 -10.64 3.79 5.48
CA LYS A 610 -9.99 4.92 4.79
C LYS A 610 -8.72 4.55 4.00
N THR A 611 -8.13 3.38 4.24
CA THR A 611 -6.79 3.00 3.72
C THR A 611 -6.74 1.68 2.97
N ARG A 612 -7.72 0.80 3.19
CA ARG A 612 -7.86 -0.57 2.65
C ARG A 612 -9.33 -0.92 2.38
N ALA A 613 -10.08 0.03 1.83
CA ALA A 613 -11.51 -0.15 1.55
C ALA A 613 -11.78 -1.34 0.60
N GLU A 614 -10.87 -1.60 -0.34
CA GLU A 614 -10.92 -2.74 -1.27
C GLU A 614 -10.76 -4.12 -0.59
N ASP A 615 -10.19 -4.17 0.62
CA ASP A 615 -9.93 -5.42 1.36
C ASP A 615 -11.06 -5.75 2.38
N LEU A 616 -12.12 -4.94 2.43
CA LEU A 616 -13.27 -5.06 3.35
C LEU A 616 -14.56 -5.30 2.57
N SER A 617 -15.39 -6.26 3.01
CA SER A 617 -16.70 -6.50 2.38
C SER A 617 -17.71 -5.37 2.65
N ALA A 618 -18.77 -5.30 1.85
CA ALA A 618 -19.85 -4.32 2.05
C ALA A 618 -20.54 -4.46 3.43
N ASP A 619 -20.63 -5.68 3.97
CA ASP A 619 -21.14 -5.92 5.32
C ASP A 619 -20.18 -5.42 6.41
N GLU A 620 -18.86 -5.64 6.24
CA GLU A 620 -17.83 -5.12 7.14
C GLU A 620 -17.86 -3.59 7.16
N GLN A 621 -17.95 -2.96 6.00
CA GLN A 621 -18.09 -1.50 5.86
C GLN A 621 -19.37 -1.01 6.57
N THR A 622 -20.53 -1.64 6.30
CA THR A 622 -21.82 -1.30 6.92
C THR A 622 -21.80 -1.43 8.44
N TYR A 623 -21.11 -2.43 9.00
CA TYR A 623 -20.98 -2.62 10.45
C TYR A 623 -20.05 -1.58 11.11
N ILE A 624 -18.96 -1.19 10.43
CA ILE A 624 -18.08 -0.09 10.87
C ILE A 624 -18.87 1.23 10.85
N GLU A 625 -19.63 1.51 9.79
CA GLU A 625 -20.46 2.71 9.67
C GLU A 625 -21.55 2.76 10.74
N ALA A 626 -22.29 1.66 10.96
CA ALA A 626 -23.28 1.57 12.04
C ALA A 626 -22.66 1.80 13.43
N SER A 627 -21.49 1.21 13.70
CA SER A 627 -20.76 1.41 14.96
C SER A 627 -20.27 2.85 15.11
N SER A 628 -19.83 3.47 14.02
CA SER A 628 -19.38 4.87 13.96
C SER A 628 -20.53 5.85 14.22
N ILE A 629 -21.70 5.59 13.65
CA ILE A 629 -22.92 6.39 13.86
C ILE A 629 -23.38 6.28 15.32
N GLU A 630 -23.44 5.07 15.88
CA GLU A 630 -23.84 4.87 17.28
C GLU A 630 -22.84 5.51 18.26
N ALA A 631 -21.54 5.34 18.05
CA ALA A 631 -20.53 5.94 18.92
C ALA A 631 -20.62 7.48 18.94
N LYS A 632 -20.94 8.09 17.78
CA LYS A 632 -21.21 9.54 17.67
C LYS A 632 -22.48 9.93 18.43
N GLN A 633 -23.55 9.14 18.36
CA GLN A 633 -24.77 9.38 19.14
C GLN A 633 -24.55 9.23 20.65
N GLN A 634 -23.84 8.20 21.10
CA GLN A 634 -23.52 8.00 22.54
C GLN A 634 -22.58 9.07 23.09
N ALA A 635 -21.64 9.57 22.29
CA ALA A 635 -20.82 10.73 22.66
C ALA A 635 -21.70 11.97 22.82
N GLN A 636 -22.47 12.32 21.79
CA GLN A 636 -23.39 13.48 21.80
C GLN A 636 -24.37 13.44 22.97
N ALA A 637 -24.94 12.27 23.30
CA ALA A 637 -25.86 12.11 24.43
C ALA A 637 -25.17 12.32 25.80
N LYS A 638 -23.93 11.83 25.97
CA LYS A 638 -23.14 12.07 27.19
C LYS A 638 -22.73 13.53 27.32
N ASP A 639 -22.28 14.15 26.22
CA ASP A 639 -21.92 15.56 26.19
C ASP A 639 -23.14 16.44 26.52
N GLN A 640 -24.31 16.15 25.95
CA GLN A 640 -25.57 16.80 26.32
C GLN A 640 -25.89 16.64 27.81
N GLN A 641 -25.78 15.44 28.38
CA GLN A 641 -26.05 15.21 29.80
C GLN A 641 -25.06 15.92 30.74
N ILE A 642 -23.78 16.01 30.37
CA ILE A 642 -22.76 16.75 31.11
C ILE A 642 -23.04 18.27 31.01
N ASN A 643 -23.33 18.77 29.81
CA ASN A 643 -23.70 20.16 29.57
C ASN A 643 -24.95 20.57 30.36
N HIS A 644 -25.99 19.73 30.43
CA HIS A 644 -27.19 19.97 31.24
C HIS A 644 -26.87 20.24 32.72
N LEU A 645 -25.97 19.44 33.30
CA LEU A 645 -25.57 19.57 34.71
C LEU A 645 -24.72 20.83 34.95
N ILE A 646 -23.80 21.14 34.04
CA ILE A 646 -22.97 22.35 34.10
C ILE A 646 -23.84 23.62 33.93
N ALA A 647 -24.74 23.64 32.93
CA ALA A 647 -25.68 24.73 32.68
C ALA A 647 -26.48 25.10 33.93
N ARG A 648 -27.06 24.10 34.60
CA ARG A 648 -27.88 24.30 35.81
C ARG A 648 -27.06 24.76 37.01
N HIS A 649 -25.81 24.31 37.14
CA HIS A 649 -24.90 24.79 38.18
C HIS A 649 -24.53 26.27 37.96
N LEU A 650 -24.17 26.65 36.74
CA LEU A 650 -23.82 28.03 36.37
C LEU A 650 -25.02 28.99 36.50
N ALA A 651 -26.23 28.56 36.13
CA ALA A 651 -27.45 29.35 36.32
C ALA A 651 -27.68 29.74 37.79
N ALA A 652 -27.45 28.80 38.71
CA ALA A 652 -27.56 29.03 40.15
C ALA A 652 -26.47 29.99 40.68
N GLN A 653 -25.23 29.89 40.16
CA GLN A 653 -24.18 30.84 40.50
C GLN A 653 -24.47 32.26 39.97
N ALA A 654 -24.99 32.39 38.74
CA ALA A 654 -25.37 33.66 38.15
C ALA A 654 -26.43 34.39 39.00
N ALA A 655 -27.43 33.66 39.51
CA ALA A 655 -28.47 34.19 40.39
C ALA A 655 -27.90 34.77 41.70
N LEU A 656 -26.85 34.16 42.25
CA LEU A 656 -26.18 34.61 43.49
C LEU A 656 -25.34 35.88 43.29
N GLN A 657 -24.82 36.14 42.08
CA GLN A 657 -24.05 37.35 41.78
C GLN A 657 -24.93 38.55 41.42
N LEU A 658 -26.11 38.34 40.82
CA LEU A 658 -27.00 39.40 40.34
C LEU A 658 -27.44 40.39 41.44
N ASN A 659 -27.48 39.94 42.70
CA ASN A 659 -27.81 40.78 43.86
C ASN A 659 -26.65 41.67 44.36
N LYS A 660 -25.48 41.66 43.70
CA LYS A 660 -24.32 42.47 44.08
C LYS A 660 -24.10 43.61 43.07
N ALA A 661 -24.05 44.84 43.57
CA ALA A 661 -23.86 46.03 42.73
C ALA A 661 -22.48 46.07 42.06
N GLY A 662 -22.38 46.78 40.93
CA GLY A 662 -21.14 46.94 40.18
C GLY A 662 -20.71 45.63 39.49
N ILE A 663 -19.53 45.12 39.84
CA ILE A 663 -18.89 43.94 39.22
C ILE A 663 -19.81 42.71 39.22
N GLY A 664 -20.67 42.56 40.23
CA GLY A 664 -21.62 41.45 40.33
C GLY A 664 -22.62 41.35 39.17
N LEU A 665 -23.02 42.48 38.57
CA LEU A 665 -23.92 42.49 37.41
C LEU A 665 -23.23 41.95 36.14
N ALA A 666 -21.96 42.31 35.91
CA ALA A 666 -21.18 41.79 34.80
C ALA A 666 -20.85 40.30 34.99
N GLN A 667 -20.52 39.88 36.22
CA GLN A 667 -20.33 38.45 36.54
C GLN A 667 -21.63 37.64 36.43
N ALA A 668 -22.79 38.21 36.80
CA ALA A 668 -24.09 37.58 36.60
C ALA A 668 -24.44 37.42 35.11
N ALA A 669 -24.14 38.43 34.28
CA ALA A 669 -24.29 38.32 32.83
C ALA A 669 -23.40 37.21 32.25
N LEU A 670 -22.12 37.18 32.61
CA LEU A 670 -21.16 36.18 32.14
C LEU A 670 -21.56 34.75 32.55
N LEU A 671 -21.86 34.51 33.83
CA LEU A 671 -22.29 33.18 34.31
C LEU A 671 -23.63 32.74 33.71
N ALA A 672 -24.52 33.69 33.38
CA ALA A 672 -25.76 33.39 32.66
C ALA A 672 -25.54 33.09 31.18
N ILE A 673 -24.59 33.77 30.50
CA ILE A 673 -24.17 33.44 29.14
C ILE A 673 -23.57 32.03 29.12
N GLU A 674 -22.60 31.75 29.99
CA GLU A 674 -21.94 30.44 30.09
C GLU A 674 -22.96 29.32 30.30
N SER A 675 -23.90 29.52 31.23
CA SER A 675 -25.02 28.60 31.47
C SER A 675 -25.85 28.31 30.21
N LEU A 676 -26.16 29.33 29.41
CA LEU A 676 -26.94 29.22 28.17
C LEU A 676 -26.16 28.61 27.00
N GLN A 677 -24.83 28.74 26.99
CA GLN A 677 -23.97 28.09 25.99
C GLN A 677 -23.91 26.57 26.18
N HIS A 678 -24.07 26.09 27.42
CA HIS A 678 -24.22 24.67 27.73
C HIS A 678 -25.66 24.18 27.49
N GLU A 679 -26.70 24.87 28.01
CA GLU A 679 -28.10 24.54 27.71
C GLU A 679 -29.06 25.74 27.87
N LEU A 680 -30.00 25.88 26.91
CA LEU A 680 -31.08 26.86 26.94
C LEU A 680 -32.03 26.66 28.13
N ASN A 681 -31.74 27.32 29.25
CA ASN A 681 -32.56 27.31 30.45
C ASN A 681 -33.14 28.70 30.76
N MET A 682 -34.44 28.75 31.05
CA MET A 682 -35.19 30.00 31.29
C MET A 682 -34.64 30.83 32.46
N LEU A 683 -34.01 30.17 33.45
CA LEU A 683 -33.49 30.82 34.65
C LEU A 683 -32.30 31.71 34.30
N ALA A 684 -31.29 31.18 33.61
CA ALA A 684 -30.16 31.96 33.09
C ALA A 684 -30.60 33.03 32.09
N TYR A 685 -31.54 32.73 31.18
CA TYR A 685 -32.06 33.72 30.22
C TYR A 685 -32.67 34.94 30.91
N SER A 686 -33.45 34.74 31.99
CA SER A 686 -34.04 35.83 32.77
C SER A 686 -33.00 36.69 33.51
N ILE A 687 -31.90 36.08 33.97
CA ILE A 687 -30.78 36.77 34.63
C ILE A 687 -30.00 37.61 33.61
N LEU A 688 -29.71 37.02 32.44
CA LEU A 688 -28.97 37.67 31.37
C LEU A 688 -29.70 38.93 30.88
N ALA A 689 -30.98 38.81 30.50
CA ALA A 689 -31.79 39.94 30.05
C ALA A 689 -31.88 41.09 31.08
N ARG A 690 -31.88 40.76 32.37
CA ARG A 690 -31.91 41.74 33.48
C ARG A 690 -30.56 42.38 33.79
N SER A 691 -29.45 41.76 33.39
CA SER A 691 -28.09 42.31 33.55
C SER A 691 -27.60 43.09 32.31
N VAL A 692 -27.99 42.68 31.10
CA VAL A 692 -27.65 43.39 29.84
C VAL A 692 -28.37 44.73 29.72
N SER A 693 -29.58 44.86 30.27
CA SER A 693 -30.37 46.10 30.28
C SER A 693 -29.80 47.25 31.13
N LEU A 694 -28.57 47.11 31.64
CA LEU A 694 -27.89 48.05 32.54
C LEU A 694 -26.50 48.53 32.02
N LEU A 695 -26.18 48.37 30.73
CA LEU A 695 -24.84 48.63 30.14
C LEU A 695 -24.90 49.42 28.78
N PRO A 696 -24.03 50.42 28.48
CA PRO A 696 -24.11 51.23 27.22
C PRO A 696 -22.79 51.52 26.42
N ARG A 697 -22.80 51.58 25.05
CA ARG A 697 -21.84 52.37 24.18
C ARG A 697 -22.16 52.49 22.64
N GLN A 698 -21.28 53.14 21.83
CA GLN A 698 -21.47 53.69 20.45
C GLN A 698 -20.19 53.67 19.52
N VAL A 699 -20.25 54.15 18.24
CA VAL A 699 -19.24 54.05 17.13
C VAL A 699 -19.17 55.33 16.20
N HIS A 700 -18.07 55.57 15.42
CA HIS A 700 -17.78 56.76 14.54
C HIS A 700 -17.10 56.43 13.16
N PHE A 701 -16.87 57.42 12.25
CA PHE A 701 -16.33 57.30 10.85
C PHE A 701 -15.46 58.50 10.37
N LEU A 702 -14.58 58.32 9.36
CA LEU A 702 -13.69 59.33 8.70
C LEU A 702 -13.75 59.30 7.14
N SER A 703 -13.19 60.30 6.42
CA SER A 703 -13.23 60.35 4.94
C SER A 703 -12.09 61.11 4.22
N HIS A 704 -11.85 60.80 2.93
CA HIS A 704 -10.75 61.31 2.10
C HIS A 704 -11.13 61.51 0.61
N GLN A 705 -10.33 62.28 -0.14
CA GLN A 705 -10.62 62.73 -1.53
C GLN A 705 -9.89 61.97 -2.65
N ALA A 706 -8.77 61.31 -2.35
CA ALA A 706 -7.96 60.58 -3.32
C ALA A 706 -7.70 59.16 -2.81
N SER A 707 -7.24 58.24 -3.68
CA SER A 707 -6.71 56.95 -3.24
C SER A 707 -5.61 57.25 -2.24
N VAL A 708 -5.92 56.94 -0.99
CA VAL A 708 -5.20 57.43 0.16
C VAL A 708 -3.90 56.59 0.27
N GLN A 709 -2.90 56.95 1.07
CA GLN A 709 -1.63 56.23 1.17
C GLN A 709 -0.99 55.74 2.54
N ASN A 710 -1.39 55.95 3.82
CA ASN A 710 -0.58 55.48 5.03
C ASN A 710 -1.28 55.27 6.42
N ILE A 711 -1.20 54.16 7.21
CA ILE A 711 -1.39 54.25 8.70
C ILE A 711 0.03 54.54 9.13
N ILE A 712 0.27 55.68 9.76
CA ILE A 712 1.03 55.59 11.00
C ILE A 712 0.19 56.15 12.15
N PHE A 713 0.01 55.35 13.21
CA PHE A 713 -0.36 55.87 14.51
C PHE A 713 0.90 56.40 15.18
N SER A 714 0.79 57.51 15.91
CA SER A 714 1.86 57.91 16.82
C SER A 714 2.08 56.81 17.87
N PRO A 715 3.29 56.64 18.44
CA PRO A 715 3.57 55.54 19.36
C PRO A 715 2.74 55.54 20.67
N ASP A 716 2.00 56.61 20.95
CA ASP A 716 1.03 56.75 22.04
C ASP A 716 -0.42 56.43 21.65
N GLY A 717 -0.68 56.11 20.37
CA GLY A 717 -1.99 55.81 19.81
C GLY A 717 -2.93 57.02 19.62
N GLN A 718 -2.49 58.26 19.89
CA GLN A 718 -3.39 59.42 19.92
C GLN A 718 -3.57 60.14 18.58
N ARG A 719 -2.58 60.07 17.68
CA ARG A 719 -2.63 60.69 16.35
C ARG A 719 -2.53 59.63 15.27
N LEU A 720 -3.31 59.79 14.21
CA LEU A 720 -3.27 58.98 13.00
C LEU A 720 -2.84 59.87 11.84
N ALA A 721 -1.68 59.62 11.24
CA ALA A 721 -1.31 60.28 9.99
C ALA A 721 -1.72 59.40 8.80
N THR A 722 -2.20 60.05 7.73
CA THR A 722 -2.57 59.48 6.44
C THR A 722 -1.84 60.19 5.31
N THR A 723 -1.50 59.54 4.20
CA THR A 723 -0.85 60.13 3.00
C THR A 723 -1.76 59.91 1.76
N CYS A 724 -1.41 60.26 0.51
CA CYS A 724 -2.29 60.08 -0.66
C CYS A 724 -1.53 59.96 -2.01
N THR A 725 -2.22 59.39 -3.02
CA THR A 725 -1.76 59.27 -4.42
C THR A 725 -1.55 60.64 -5.07
N ASP A 726 -2.40 61.62 -4.73
CA ASP A 726 -2.30 63.02 -5.11
C ASP A 726 -1.17 63.79 -4.37
N GLY A 727 -0.43 63.10 -3.48
CA GLY A 727 0.62 63.66 -2.64
C GLY A 727 0.14 64.28 -1.33
N THR A 728 -1.17 64.36 -1.06
CA THR A 728 -1.71 64.96 0.17
C THR A 728 -1.50 64.07 1.40
N VAL A 729 -1.30 64.67 2.56
CA VAL A 729 -1.02 63.97 3.84
C VAL A 729 -1.91 64.61 4.90
N ARG A 730 -2.64 63.86 5.72
CA ARG A 730 -3.56 64.41 6.72
C ARG A 730 -3.37 63.74 8.07
N VAL A 731 -3.31 64.50 9.15
CA VAL A 731 -3.20 63.94 10.52
C VAL A 731 -4.52 64.13 11.26
N TRP A 732 -4.89 63.15 12.09
CA TRP A 732 -6.20 63.01 12.73
C TRP A 732 -6.08 62.69 14.22
N ASP A 733 -7.08 63.10 15.00
CA ASP A 733 -7.27 62.72 16.40
C ASP A 733 -7.97 61.36 16.51
N ALA A 734 -7.29 60.39 17.14
CA ALA A 734 -7.73 58.98 17.18
C ALA A 734 -8.94 58.73 18.09
N ALA A 735 -9.20 59.60 19.07
CA ALA A 735 -10.25 59.37 20.07
C ALA A 735 -11.60 60.00 19.68
N SER A 736 -11.58 61.11 18.94
CA SER A 736 -12.77 61.87 18.51
C SER A 736 -13.06 61.75 17.01
N GLY A 737 -12.10 61.29 16.20
CA GLY A 737 -12.26 61.17 14.75
C GLY A 737 -12.28 62.53 14.04
N ARG A 738 -11.35 63.43 14.37
CA ARG A 738 -11.28 64.79 13.82
C ARG A 738 -10.00 65.02 13.02
N GLU A 739 -10.09 65.62 11.83
CA GLU A 739 -8.92 66.09 11.07
C GLU A 739 -8.21 67.21 11.85
N LEU A 740 -6.90 67.05 12.05
CA LEU A 740 -6.03 68.02 12.72
C LEU A 740 -5.31 68.92 11.71
N THR A 741 -4.79 68.36 10.62
CA THR A 741 -4.03 69.13 9.61
C THR A 741 -3.82 68.40 8.27
N LEU A 742 -3.38 69.13 7.24
CA LEU A 742 -3.15 68.71 5.85
C LEU A 742 -1.81 69.25 5.31
N LEU A 743 -1.01 68.37 4.69
CA LEU A 743 0.32 68.58 4.11
C LEU A 743 0.34 68.05 2.66
N ILE A 744 1.28 68.50 1.80
CA ILE A 744 1.18 68.25 0.34
C ILE A 744 2.54 68.02 -0.35
N HIS A 745 2.72 66.84 -0.95
CA HIS A 745 3.75 66.52 -1.95
C HIS A 745 3.28 66.79 -3.38
N THR A 746 4.22 66.87 -4.34
CA THR A 746 3.88 67.06 -5.77
C THR A 746 3.77 65.76 -6.57
N ALA A 747 3.99 64.61 -5.92
CA ALA A 747 3.70 63.27 -6.43
C ALA A 747 3.64 62.26 -5.27
N LEU A 748 3.27 61.02 -5.60
CA LEU A 748 3.06 59.89 -4.70
C LEU A 748 4.11 59.76 -3.57
N VAL A 749 3.65 59.85 -2.32
CA VAL A 749 4.43 59.50 -1.12
C VAL A 749 4.80 58.01 -1.13
N GLN A 750 6.09 57.72 -0.94
CA GLN A 750 6.79 56.45 -1.06
C GLN A 750 7.54 56.07 0.24
N SER A 751 7.19 56.63 1.39
CA SER A 751 7.39 56.03 2.72
C SER A 751 7.01 57.05 3.76
N THR A 752 6.44 56.62 4.87
CA THR A 752 6.13 57.48 6.00
C THR A 752 6.86 56.97 7.24
N ALA A 753 7.05 57.76 8.28
CA ALA A 753 7.48 57.27 9.59
C ALA A 753 7.15 58.30 10.68
N PHE A 754 6.78 57.84 11.88
CA PHE A 754 6.66 58.70 13.05
C PHE A 754 8.00 58.70 13.78
N SER A 755 8.40 59.84 14.33
CA SER A 755 9.44 59.84 15.36
C SER A 755 8.95 59.02 16.58
N PRO A 756 9.85 58.37 17.34
CA PRO A 756 9.50 57.65 18.57
C PRO A 756 8.76 58.50 19.62
N ASP A 757 8.86 59.82 19.52
CA ASP A 757 8.16 60.82 20.35
C ASP A 757 6.74 61.22 19.86
N GLY A 758 6.32 60.73 18.68
CA GLY A 758 5.01 61.03 18.06
C GLY A 758 4.82 62.47 17.55
N GLN A 759 5.83 63.35 17.64
CA GLN A 759 5.69 64.77 17.30
C GLN A 759 6.09 65.12 15.86
N ARG A 760 6.95 64.32 15.21
CA ARG A 760 7.42 64.56 13.84
C ARG A 760 7.00 63.42 12.92
N LEU A 761 6.53 63.80 11.75
CA LEU A 761 6.13 62.91 10.67
C LEU A 761 7.15 63.03 9.55
N ALA A 762 7.84 61.95 9.19
CA ALA A 762 8.68 61.90 8.00
C ALA A 762 7.89 61.31 6.82
N THR A 763 8.14 61.82 5.62
CA THR A 763 7.65 61.29 4.33
C THR A 763 8.82 61.14 3.36
N ALA A 764 8.68 60.24 2.38
CA ALA A 764 9.50 60.07 1.17
C ALA A 764 8.57 60.09 -0.04
N SER A 765 9.02 60.36 -1.27
CA SER A 765 8.13 60.49 -2.42
C SER A 765 8.80 60.24 -3.78
N ASN A 766 7.95 59.86 -4.74
CA ASN A 766 8.23 59.85 -6.17
C ASN A 766 8.44 61.27 -6.76
N ASP A 767 8.11 62.35 -6.04
CA ASP A 767 8.55 63.72 -6.39
C ASP A 767 10.05 63.96 -6.17
N LYS A 768 10.78 62.90 -5.83
CA LYS A 768 12.19 62.85 -5.46
C LYS A 768 12.51 63.59 -4.15
N THR A 769 11.51 63.95 -3.35
CA THR A 769 11.74 64.54 -2.03
C THR A 769 11.34 63.59 -0.90
N ALA A 770 12.13 63.58 0.16
CA ALA A 770 11.64 63.25 1.49
C ALA A 770 11.40 64.54 2.26
N ARG A 771 10.45 64.56 3.20
CA ARG A 771 10.10 65.76 3.97
C ARG A 771 9.85 65.36 5.42
N VAL A 772 9.96 66.32 6.33
CA VAL A 772 9.56 66.12 7.73
C VAL A 772 8.63 67.25 8.12
N TRP A 773 7.59 66.90 8.86
CA TRP A 773 6.45 67.76 9.17
C TRP A 773 6.19 67.72 10.68
N ASP A 774 5.68 68.83 11.21
CA ASP A 774 5.15 68.89 12.57
C ASP A 774 3.79 68.19 12.61
N ALA A 775 3.64 67.15 13.44
CA ALA A 775 2.47 66.27 13.40
C ALA A 775 1.20 66.86 14.05
N ALA A 776 1.29 68.04 14.69
CA ALA A 776 0.14 68.71 15.30
C ALA A 776 -0.40 69.85 14.43
N SER A 777 0.48 70.65 13.83
CA SER A 777 0.14 71.80 12.98
C SER A 777 0.22 71.50 11.49
N GLY A 778 0.96 70.48 11.08
CA GLY A 778 1.19 70.09 9.68
C GLY A 778 2.14 70.99 8.90
N ARG A 779 2.89 71.85 9.60
CA ARG A 779 3.92 72.68 9.00
C ARG A 779 5.04 71.80 8.43
N GLU A 780 5.43 72.05 7.17
CA GLU A 780 6.68 71.51 6.61
C GLU A 780 7.86 72.07 7.41
N LEU A 781 8.59 71.20 8.11
CA LEU A 781 9.78 71.56 8.88
C LEU A 781 11.04 71.44 8.01
N ILE A 782 11.08 70.41 7.17
CA ILE A 782 12.27 69.93 6.46
C ILE A 782 11.87 69.43 5.06
N ARG A 783 12.72 69.69 4.06
CA ARG A 783 12.67 69.07 2.72
C ARG A 783 14.06 68.57 2.33
N LEU A 784 14.11 67.31 1.91
CA LEU A 784 15.28 66.49 1.61
C LEU A 784 15.16 66.07 0.13
N VAL A 785 16.20 66.20 -0.70
CA VAL A 785 16.07 66.02 -2.16
C VAL A 785 17.01 64.95 -2.70
N HIS A 786 16.44 64.00 -3.44
CA HIS A 786 17.11 62.92 -4.15
C HIS A 786 17.13 63.14 -5.66
N ASP A 787 17.93 62.34 -6.37
CA ASP A 787 18.10 62.42 -7.81
C ASP A 787 17.13 61.47 -8.57
N GLY A 788 16.49 60.56 -7.82
CA GLY A 788 15.48 59.59 -8.25
C GLY A 788 14.44 59.39 -7.14
N THR A 789 13.53 58.43 -7.30
CA THR A 789 12.43 58.27 -6.34
C THR A 789 12.93 57.79 -4.97
N VAL A 790 12.46 58.42 -3.89
CA VAL A 790 12.82 58.03 -2.52
C VAL A 790 11.87 56.93 -2.09
N ARG A 791 12.36 55.70 -1.93
CA ARG A 791 11.55 54.48 -1.80
C ARG A 791 11.34 54.05 -0.36
N ARG A 792 12.24 54.38 0.55
CA ARG A 792 12.08 54.05 1.99
C ARG A 792 12.47 55.26 2.82
N VAL A 793 11.79 55.49 3.94
CA VAL A 793 12.23 56.37 5.02
C VAL A 793 11.94 55.70 6.36
N VAL A 794 12.85 55.85 7.31
CA VAL A 794 12.79 55.24 8.63
C VAL A 794 13.52 56.14 9.62
N PHE A 795 12.92 56.40 10.79
CA PHE A 795 13.58 57.10 11.90
C PHE A 795 14.53 56.16 12.65
N SER A 796 15.59 56.70 13.23
CA SER A 796 16.38 55.98 14.24
C SER A 796 15.55 55.78 15.52
N PRO A 797 15.83 54.74 16.34
CA PRO A 797 15.15 54.50 17.62
C PRO A 797 15.19 55.65 18.64
N ASP A 798 16.12 56.62 18.48
CA ASP A 798 16.22 57.85 19.28
C ASP A 798 15.50 59.07 18.67
N GLY A 799 14.92 58.92 17.46
CA GLY A 799 14.26 59.98 16.71
C GLY A 799 15.17 61.11 16.19
N GLN A 800 16.49 61.02 16.33
CA GLN A 800 17.43 62.09 15.95
C GLN A 800 17.80 62.06 14.46
N ARG A 801 17.73 60.89 13.82
CA ARG A 801 18.18 60.66 12.44
C ARG A 801 17.06 60.06 11.60
N LEU A 802 17.12 60.32 10.31
CA LEU A 802 16.25 59.73 9.30
C LEU A 802 17.09 59.07 8.21
N ALA A 803 16.88 57.78 7.96
CA ALA A 803 17.49 57.08 6.84
C ALA A 803 16.49 56.97 5.69
N THR A 804 16.90 57.34 4.48
CA THR A 804 16.18 57.09 3.23
C THR A 804 16.90 56.05 2.36
N ALA A 805 16.17 55.37 1.47
CA ALA A 805 16.72 54.53 0.40
C ALA A 805 15.99 54.78 -0.93
N GLY A 806 16.70 54.81 -2.06
CA GLY A 806 16.24 55.45 -3.31
C GLY A 806 16.48 54.66 -4.61
N SER A 807 15.68 54.98 -5.63
CA SER A 807 15.84 54.53 -7.03
C SER A 807 17.05 55.14 -7.74
N ASP A 808 17.59 56.23 -7.19
CA ASP A 808 18.90 56.79 -7.59
C ASP A 808 20.08 55.90 -7.14
N LYS A 809 19.78 54.68 -6.69
CA LYS A 809 20.68 53.74 -6.05
C LYS A 809 21.33 54.29 -4.78
N THR A 810 20.77 55.36 -4.18
CA THR A 810 21.31 55.91 -2.93
C THR A 810 20.48 55.55 -1.72
N ALA A 811 21.15 55.11 -0.65
CA ALA A 811 20.67 55.41 0.70
C ALA A 811 21.19 56.80 1.09
N ARG A 812 20.51 57.48 2.01
CA ARG A 812 20.97 58.75 2.61
C ARG A 812 20.54 58.79 4.06
N VAL A 813 21.28 59.52 4.89
CA VAL A 813 20.90 59.75 6.28
C VAL A 813 20.92 61.24 6.54
N TRP A 814 19.91 61.70 7.26
CA TRP A 814 19.57 63.11 7.42
C TRP A 814 19.38 63.41 8.89
N ASP A 815 19.80 64.62 9.28
CA ASP A 815 19.53 65.17 10.60
C ASP A 815 18.04 65.52 10.71
N ALA A 816 17.33 64.89 11.64
CA ALA A 816 15.86 64.97 11.70
C ALA A 816 15.32 66.23 12.40
N ALA A 817 16.18 67.23 12.66
CA ALA A 817 15.83 68.53 13.23
C ALA A 817 16.15 69.70 12.29
N SER A 818 17.25 69.62 11.52
CA SER A 818 17.72 70.64 10.58
C SER A 818 17.53 70.27 9.11
N GLY A 819 17.26 68.99 8.79
CA GLY A 819 17.12 68.51 7.42
C GLY A 819 18.43 68.40 6.64
N ARG A 820 19.57 68.61 7.30
CA ARG A 820 20.90 68.50 6.68
C ARG A 820 21.17 67.05 6.26
N GLU A 821 21.63 66.86 5.03
CA GLU A 821 22.21 65.58 4.58
C GLU A 821 23.48 65.32 5.42
N LEU A 822 23.41 64.34 6.32
CA LEU A 822 24.56 63.85 7.08
C LEU A 822 25.38 62.84 6.25
N ALA A 823 24.70 62.19 5.30
CA ALA A 823 25.16 60.97 4.65
C ALA A 823 24.55 60.80 3.26
N ARG A 824 25.38 60.41 2.29
CA ARG A 824 24.94 59.88 0.99
C ARG A 824 25.74 58.63 0.65
N ILE A 825 25.02 57.58 0.28
CA ILE A 825 25.48 56.20 0.25
C ILE A 825 25.09 55.60 -1.10
N SER A 826 26.03 55.21 -1.96
CA SER A 826 25.72 54.74 -3.32
C SER A 826 25.88 53.22 -3.49
N HIS A 827 24.84 52.56 -4.01
CA HIS A 827 24.83 51.15 -4.42
C HIS A 827 24.93 50.96 -5.93
N ASP A 828 25.21 49.72 -6.32
CA ASP A 828 25.36 49.31 -7.72
C ASP A 828 23.99 48.95 -8.33
N THR A 829 23.03 48.50 -7.50
CA THR A 829 21.62 48.18 -7.81
C THR A 829 20.66 48.99 -6.93
N THR A 830 19.35 48.73 -7.03
CA THR A 830 18.41 49.23 -6.01
C THR A 830 18.70 48.61 -4.64
N VAL A 831 18.34 49.34 -3.58
CA VAL A 831 18.60 49.05 -2.17
C VAL A 831 17.32 48.54 -1.51
N HIS A 832 17.23 47.23 -1.23
CA HIS A 832 16.02 46.48 -0.87
C HIS A 832 15.57 46.65 0.58
N SER A 833 16.26 45.98 1.51
CA SER A 833 16.02 46.27 2.92
C SER A 833 16.69 47.60 3.26
N VAL A 834 16.14 48.40 4.18
CA VAL A 834 16.92 49.41 4.91
C VAL A 834 16.39 49.44 6.34
N VAL A 835 17.28 49.22 7.31
CA VAL A 835 16.91 48.96 8.70
C VAL A 835 18.00 49.52 9.63
N PHE A 836 17.62 50.22 10.69
CA PHE A 836 18.57 50.61 11.74
C PHE A 836 18.86 49.43 12.66
N SER A 837 20.06 49.39 13.23
CA SER A 837 20.34 48.61 14.43
C SER A 837 19.46 49.10 15.59
N PRO A 838 19.16 48.24 16.60
CA PRO A 838 18.41 48.62 17.80
C PRO A 838 18.96 49.84 18.56
N ASP A 839 20.24 50.19 18.40
CA ASP A 839 20.90 51.36 19.00
C ASP A 839 20.86 52.64 18.13
N GLY A 840 20.32 52.58 16.92
CA GLY A 840 20.25 53.69 15.97
C GLY A 840 21.58 54.17 15.38
N GLN A 841 22.70 53.51 15.70
CA GLN A 841 24.04 53.95 15.24
C GLN A 841 24.41 53.39 13.87
N ARG A 842 23.82 52.27 13.47
CA ARG A 842 24.15 51.58 12.22
C ARG A 842 22.90 51.42 11.35
N LEU A 843 23.06 51.58 10.05
CA LEU A 843 22.01 51.35 9.07
C LEU A 843 22.45 50.19 8.17
N ALA A 844 21.70 49.10 8.10
CA ALA A 844 21.96 47.98 7.19
C ALA A 844 20.99 47.99 6.01
N ALA A 845 21.48 47.59 4.83
CA ALA A 845 20.66 47.43 3.65
C ALA A 845 21.12 46.26 2.76
N ALA A 846 20.22 45.31 2.51
CA ALA A 846 20.39 44.32 1.45
C ALA A 846 19.98 44.89 0.09
N GLY A 847 20.57 44.42 -1.00
CA GLY A 847 20.13 44.70 -2.36
C GLY A 847 19.78 43.42 -3.11
N ASN A 848 19.23 43.61 -4.31
CA ASN A 848 19.11 42.53 -5.30
C ASN A 848 20.45 42.23 -5.98
N GLY A 849 21.28 43.27 -6.19
CA GLY A 849 22.69 43.08 -6.48
C GLY A 849 23.37 42.35 -5.33
N LYS A 850 24.50 41.73 -5.63
CA LYS A 850 25.21 40.73 -4.81
C LYS A 850 25.92 41.31 -3.57
N THR A 851 25.35 42.36 -2.98
CA THR A 851 25.82 42.96 -1.72
C THR A 851 24.64 43.37 -0.84
N ALA A 852 24.65 42.94 0.42
CA ALA A 852 24.18 43.79 1.50
C ALA A 852 25.32 44.74 1.93
N ARG A 853 25.02 45.80 2.66
CA ARG A 853 25.99 46.82 3.11
C ARG A 853 25.50 47.48 4.40
N VAL A 854 26.40 48.11 5.18
CA VAL A 854 26.05 48.79 6.44
C VAL A 854 26.86 50.09 6.61
N TRP A 855 26.24 51.13 7.17
CA TRP A 855 26.84 52.47 7.33
C TRP A 855 26.69 52.99 8.74
N ASP A 856 27.60 53.91 9.08
CA ASP A 856 27.49 54.76 10.23
C ASP A 856 26.37 55.78 10.01
N ALA A 857 25.37 55.78 10.89
CA ALA A 857 24.22 56.65 10.76
C ALA A 857 24.54 58.14 11.00
N ALA A 858 25.65 58.45 11.68
CA ALA A 858 26.03 59.83 12.00
C ALA A 858 26.80 60.54 10.87
N SER A 859 27.66 59.81 10.16
CA SER A 859 28.61 60.34 9.17
C SER A 859 28.38 59.82 7.74
N GLY A 860 27.50 58.83 7.55
CA GLY A 860 27.21 58.25 6.24
C GLY A 860 28.30 57.38 5.64
N ARG A 861 29.42 57.22 6.36
CA ARG A 861 30.53 56.41 5.92
C ARG A 861 30.08 54.96 5.73
N GLU A 862 30.41 54.38 4.57
CA GLU A 862 30.35 52.93 4.38
C GLU A 862 31.35 52.30 5.35
N LEU A 863 30.81 51.75 6.44
CA LEU A 863 31.58 50.96 7.39
C LEU A 863 31.86 49.58 6.78
N ILE A 864 30.93 49.08 5.97
CA ILE A 864 30.71 47.65 5.75
C ILE A 864 30.14 47.37 4.34
N ARG A 865 30.71 46.38 3.65
CA ARG A 865 30.16 45.75 2.43
C ARG A 865 30.09 44.24 2.62
N LEU A 866 28.89 43.68 2.52
CA LEU A 866 28.55 42.29 2.81
C LEU A 866 28.28 41.55 1.49
N ILE A 867 29.32 40.94 0.93
CA ILE A 867 29.28 40.38 -0.43
C ILE A 867 28.67 38.98 -0.43
N HIS A 868 27.67 38.80 -1.29
CA HIS A 868 27.04 37.52 -1.62
C HIS A 868 27.43 37.11 -3.04
N ASP A 869 27.02 35.91 -3.44
CA ASP A 869 27.31 35.35 -4.76
C ASP A 869 26.06 35.39 -5.69
N ASP A 870 24.86 35.62 -5.11
CA ASP A 870 23.55 35.81 -5.76
C ASP A 870 22.68 36.77 -4.89
N SER A 871 21.40 36.91 -5.22
CA SER A 871 20.36 37.74 -4.61
C SER A 871 20.23 37.54 -3.09
N VAL A 872 20.20 38.63 -2.31
CA VAL A 872 19.95 38.59 -0.86
C VAL A 872 18.45 38.78 -0.60
N TRP A 873 17.80 37.72 -0.12
CA TRP A 873 16.34 37.66 0.09
C TRP A 873 15.89 38.15 1.46
N ASN A 874 16.72 38.01 2.50
CA ASN A 874 16.40 38.43 3.86
C ASN A 874 17.57 39.21 4.51
N THR A 875 17.25 40.15 5.39
CA THR A 875 18.20 40.91 6.22
C THR A 875 17.55 41.21 7.57
N VAL A 876 18.15 40.75 8.66
CA VAL A 876 17.63 40.93 10.03
C VAL A 876 18.78 41.19 11.00
N PHE A 877 18.65 42.20 11.86
CA PHE A 877 19.58 42.41 12.97
C PHE A 877 19.28 41.44 14.11
N SER A 878 20.30 41.01 14.85
CA SER A 878 20.12 40.37 16.14
C SER A 878 19.45 41.33 17.14
N PRO A 879 18.74 40.82 18.17
CA PRO A 879 18.13 41.67 19.21
C PRO A 879 19.12 42.61 19.92
N ASP A 880 20.40 42.24 19.98
CA ASP A 880 21.51 43.02 20.56
C ASP A 880 22.15 44.05 19.61
N GLY A 881 21.77 44.06 18.32
CA GLY A 881 22.31 44.94 17.28
C GLY A 881 23.76 44.66 16.85
N GLN A 882 24.45 43.67 17.42
CA GLN A 882 25.86 43.39 17.13
C GLN A 882 26.06 42.48 15.91
N ARG A 883 25.02 41.79 15.45
CA ARG A 883 25.06 40.89 14.30
C ARG A 883 23.95 41.21 13.31
N LEU A 884 24.24 41.03 12.03
CA LEU A 884 23.25 41.05 10.96
C LEU A 884 23.22 39.68 10.30
N ALA A 885 22.07 39.01 10.27
CA ALA A 885 21.88 37.80 9.49
C ALA A 885 21.27 38.13 8.13
N THR A 886 21.62 37.32 7.15
CA THR A 886 21.18 37.40 5.75
C THR A 886 20.81 36.01 5.25
N ALA A 887 19.82 35.90 4.36
CA ALA A 887 19.49 34.69 3.63
C ALA A 887 19.54 34.97 2.12
N SER A 888 19.98 34.00 1.32
CA SER A 888 20.27 34.23 -0.11
C SER A 888 20.00 33.00 -0.98
N LYS A 889 19.73 33.31 -2.25
CA LYS A 889 19.68 32.35 -3.37
C LYS A 889 21.03 31.66 -3.62
N ASP A 890 22.15 32.22 -3.15
CA ASP A 890 23.49 31.64 -3.30
C ASP A 890 23.79 30.42 -2.41
N LYS A 891 22.73 29.80 -1.87
CA LYS A 891 22.78 28.64 -0.98
C LYS A 891 23.44 28.91 0.38
N ALA A 892 23.74 30.16 0.73
CA ALA A 892 24.26 30.50 2.05
C ALA A 892 23.48 31.62 2.73
N ALA A 893 23.01 31.35 3.94
CA ALA A 893 22.82 32.41 4.91
C ALA A 893 24.20 32.89 5.39
N ARG A 894 24.32 34.15 5.82
CA ARG A 894 25.57 34.69 6.39
C ARG A 894 25.25 35.54 7.60
N VAL A 895 26.04 35.41 8.66
CA VAL A 895 25.97 36.30 9.82
C VAL A 895 27.23 37.15 9.86
N TRP A 896 27.00 38.45 9.91
CA TRP A 896 27.99 39.49 9.73
C TRP A 896 28.17 40.24 11.04
N ASP A 897 29.42 40.58 11.37
CA ASP A 897 29.70 41.50 12.47
C ASP A 897 29.20 42.88 12.10
N ALA A 898 28.22 43.40 12.86
CA ALA A 898 27.60 44.67 12.51
C ALA A 898 28.53 45.88 12.71
N ALA A 899 29.67 45.72 13.39
CA ALA A 899 30.63 46.81 13.63
C ALA A 899 31.71 46.93 12.55
N SER A 900 32.26 45.80 12.09
CA SER A 900 33.40 45.70 11.18
C SER A 900 33.05 45.17 9.78
N GLY A 901 31.86 44.59 9.61
CA GLY A 901 31.41 44.05 8.32
C GLY A 901 32.06 42.73 7.93
N ARG A 902 32.94 42.22 8.80
CA ARG A 902 33.52 40.90 8.68
C ARG A 902 32.40 39.86 8.64
N GLU A 903 32.49 38.96 7.68
CA GLU A 903 31.75 37.70 7.72
C GLU A 903 32.23 36.94 8.96
N LEU A 904 31.41 36.90 10.01
CA LEU A 904 31.70 36.08 11.20
C LEU A 904 31.49 34.61 10.83
N ILE A 905 30.44 34.36 10.03
CA ILE A 905 29.83 33.05 9.87
C ILE A 905 29.24 32.95 8.45
N ARG A 906 29.64 31.92 7.69
CA ARG A 906 28.96 31.47 6.46
C ARG A 906 28.15 30.20 6.76
N LEU A 907 26.84 30.24 6.50
CA LEU A 907 25.89 29.16 6.81
C LEU A 907 25.48 28.47 5.52
N ILE A 908 26.34 27.56 5.06
CA ILE A 908 26.22 26.89 3.76
C ILE A 908 25.16 25.77 3.84
N HIS A 909 24.13 25.93 3.02
CA HIS A 909 23.20 24.88 2.62
C HIS A 909 23.60 24.33 1.25
N ASP A 910 23.05 23.16 0.90
CA ASP A 910 23.34 22.51 -0.37
C ASP A 910 22.42 23.03 -1.51
N ASP A 911 21.45 23.89 -1.16
CA ASP A 911 20.56 24.65 -2.05
C ASP A 911 20.01 25.94 -1.39
N SER A 912 19.29 26.76 -2.17
CA SER A 912 18.73 28.08 -1.87
C SER A 912 18.13 28.22 -0.47
N VAL A 913 18.55 29.25 0.28
CA VAL A 913 18.12 29.49 1.67
C VAL A 913 16.98 30.50 1.70
N TRP A 914 15.76 30.01 1.93
CA TRP A 914 14.52 30.81 1.90
C TRP A 914 14.36 31.74 3.10
N ASN A 915 14.83 31.33 4.27
CA ASN A 915 14.61 32.07 5.52
C ASN A 915 15.81 32.00 6.46
N ALA A 916 15.98 33.04 7.29
CA ALA A 916 16.91 33.12 8.40
C ALA A 916 16.28 33.96 9.52
N VAL A 917 16.17 33.41 10.72
CA VAL A 917 15.54 34.06 11.88
C VAL A 917 16.35 33.83 13.15
N PHE A 918 16.58 34.90 13.93
CA PHE A 918 17.22 34.80 15.25
C PHE A 918 16.24 34.24 16.29
N SER A 919 16.75 33.51 17.27
CA SER A 919 16.01 33.24 18.50
C SER A 919 15.76 34.54 19.31
N PRO A 920 14.76 34.58 20.21
CA PRO A 920 14.45 35.80 20.98
C PRO A 920 15.61 36.32 21.85
N ASP A 921 16.53 35.45 22.25
CA ASP A 921 17.76 35.76 23.00
C ASP A 921 18.97 36.10 22.11
N GLY A 922 18.81 36.06 20.78
CA GLY A 922 19.86 36.26 19.78
C GLY A 922 20.96 35.19 19.76
N GLN A 923 20.89 34.12 20.56
CA GLN A 923 21.99 33.14 20.68
C GLN A 923 22.02 32.14 19.51
N ARG A 924 20.87 31.88 18.90
CA ARG A 924 20.71 30.94 17.78
C ARG A 924 20.19 31.64 16.54
N LEU A 925 20.52 31.10 15.38
CA LEU A 925 19.85 31.39 14.11
C LEU A 925 19.24 30.11 13.58
N ALA A 926 17.98 30.14 13.16
CA ALA A 926 17.36 29.06 12.39
C ALA A 926 17.26 29.46 10.92
N THR A 927 17.59 28.53 10.03
CA THR A 927 17.45 28.68 8.57
C THR A 927 16.59 27.56 8.01
N ALA A 928 15.91 27.84 6.89
CA ALA A 928 15.14 26.86 6.12
C ALA A 928 15.54 26.95 4.64
N SER A 929 15.74 25.80 3.99
CA SER A 929 16.29 25.71 2.63
C SER A 929 15.57 24.66 1.77
N ASN A 930 15.71 24.82 0.45
CA ASN A 930 15.32 23.81 -0.52
C ASN A 930 16.16 22.52 -0.44
N ASP A 931 17.29 22.52 0.29
CA ASP A 931 18.20 21.39 0.45
C ASP A 931 17.69 20.25 1.35
N LYS A 932 16.38 20.23 1.62
CA LYS A 932 15.71 19.30 2.54
C LYS A 932 16.16 19.43 4.00
N THR A 933 16.83 20.52 4.36
CA THR A 933 17.16 20.81 5.76
C THR A 933 16.62 22.16 6.21
N ALA A 934 16.14 22.18 7.45
CA ALA A 934 16.33 23.36 8.30
C ALA A 934 17.59 23.14 9.14
N ARG A 935 18.25 24.21 9.54
CA ARG A 935 19.47 24.14 10.34
C ARG A 935 19.42 25.17 11.45
N VAL A 936 19.81 24.77 12.66
CA VAL A 936 20.00 25.67 13.79
C VAL A 936 21.48 25.85 14.00
N TRP A 937 21.89 27.11 14.05
CA TRP A 937 23.28 27.53 14.11
C TRP A 937 23.52 28.30 15.40
N ASP A 938 24.66 28.06 16.02
CA ASP A 938 25.18 28.92 17.07
C ASP A 938 25.54 30.26 16.44
N ALA A 939 24.82 31.33 16.80
CA ALA A 939 24.92 32.60 16.10
C ALA A 939 26.15 33.43 16.52
N ALA A 940 27.09 32.86 17.29
CA ALA A 940 28.36 33.48 17.66
C ALA A 940 29.57 32.78 17.01
N SER A 941 29.55 31.45 16.93
CA SER A 941 30.62 30.62 16.36
C SER A 941 30.33 30.10 14.94
N GLY A 942 29.07 30.17 14.49
CA GLY A 942 28.65 29.64 13.19
C GLY A 942 28.56 28.12 13.12
N ARG A 943 28.81 27.44 14.24
CA ARG A 943 28.68 25.99 14.34
C ARG A 943 27.22 25.59 14.10
N GLU A 944 27.03 24.61 13.22
CA GLU A 944 25.76 23.88 13.09
C GLU A 944 25.50 23.15 14.43
N LEU A 945 24.52 23.64 15.20
CA LEU A 945 24.11 23.04 16.47
C LEU A 945 23.20 21.84 16.23
N ILE A 946 22.31 21.95 15.23
CA ILE A 946 21.35 20.93 14.86
C ILE A 946 21.11 20.97 13.34
N ARG A 947 21.24 19.83 12.66
CA ARG A 947 20.78 19.64 11.28
C ARG A 947 19.41 18.94 11.32
N LEU A 948 18.38 19.62 10.84
CA LEU A 948 17.01 19.15 10.87
C LEU A 948 16.72 18.54 9.50
N ILE A 949 17.11 17.28 9.33
CA ILE A 949 16.95 16.55 8.07
C ILE A 949 15.47 16.19 7.90
N HIS A 950 14.91 16.63 6.79
CA HIS A 950 13.62 16.20 6.27
C HIS A 950 13.82 15.38 5.01
N ASP A 951 12.83 14.56 4.62
CA ASP A 951 12.95 13.76 3.40
C ASP A 951 12.64 14.56 2.13
N ASP A 952 12.20 15.83 2.27
CA ASP A 952 11.94 16.79 1.19
C ASP A 952 12.01 18.27 1.67
N SER A 953 11.94 19.23 0.75
CA SER A 953 12.21 20.67 0.98
C SER A 953 11.53 21.27 2.22
N VAL A 954 12.26 22.10 2.96
CA VAL A 954 11.79 22.74 4.21
C VAL A 954 11.46 24.20 3.95
N TRP A 955 10.19 24.56 4.12
CA TRP A 955 9.69 25.90 3.75
C TRP A 955 9.81 26.94 4.86
N ASN A 956 9.72 26.50 6.11
CA ASN A 956 9.65 27.41 7.25
C ASN A 956 10.21 26.76 8.53
N ALA A 957 10.78 27.60 9.39
CA ALA A 957 11.32 27.23 10.70
C ALA A 957 11.03 28.38 11.69
N VAL A 958 10.37 28.07 12.81
CA VAL A 958 9.90 29.07 13.78
C VAL A 958 10.30 28.68 15.20
N PHE A 959 10.88 29.62 15.96
CA PHE A 959 11.14 29.45 17.39
C PHE A 959 9.86 29.65 18.19
N SER A 960 9.70 28.92 19.30
CA SER A 960 8.70 29.23 20.32
C SER A 960 9.01 30.58 21.00
N PRO A 961 8.01 31.28 21.59
CA PRO A 961 8.22 32.59 22.23
C PRO A 961 9.25 32.60 23.36
N ASP A 962 9.48 31.44 23.99
CA ASP A 962 10.48 31.20 25.05
C ASP A 962 11.89 30.86 24.52
N GLY A 963 12.06 30.74 23.19
CA GLY A 963 13.32 30.32 22.54
C GLY A 963 13.75 28.88 22.79
N GLN A 964 12.97 28.07 23.53
CA GLN A 964 13.36 26.72 23.97
C GLN A 964 13.05 25.64 22.94
N ARG A 965 12.16 25.89 21.97
CA ARG A 965 11.78 24.93 20.92
C ARG A 965 11.85 25.57 19.54
N LEU A 966 12.08 24.75 18.53
CA LEU A 966 11.88 25.10 17.13
C LEU A 966 10.86 24.14 16.52
N ALA A 967 10.00 24.64 15.64
CA ALA A 967 9.14 23.82 14.80
C ALA A 967 9.41 24.08 13.31
N THR A 968 9.44 23.01 12.52
CA THR A 968 9.67 23.04 11.06
C THR A 968 8.46 22.54 10.29
N ALA A 969 8.32 22.98 9.03
CA ALA A 969 7.32 22.47 8.09
C ALA A 969 7.96 22.11 6.74
N SER A 970 7.70 20.88 6.27
CA SER A 970 8.30 20.33 5.05
C SER A 970 7.27 19.69 4.11
N ASN A 971 7.67 19.59 2.85
CA ASN A 971 7.02 18.72 1.87
C ASN A 971 6.93 17.24 2.30
N ASP A 972 7.85 16.76 3.16
CA ASP A 972 7.97 15.35 3.58
C ASP A 972 6.81 14.80 4.44
N LYS A 973 5.71 15.55 4.53
CA LYS A 973 4.50 15.22 5.31
C LYS A 973 4.73 15.27 6.83
N THR A 974 5.89 15.78 7.26
CA THR A 974 6.26 15.92 8.67
C THR A 974 6.36 17.38 9.09
N ALA A 975 5.93 17.65 10.32
CA ALA A 975 6.39 18.79 11.09
C ALA A 975 7.22 18.21 12.24
N ARG A 976 8.39 18.77 12.50
CA ARG A 976 9.31 18.24 13.52
C ARG A 976 9.50 19.30 14.60
N VAL A 977 9.34 18.87 15.85
CA VAL A 977 9.51 19.72 17.03
C VAL A 977 10.84 19.37 17.66
N TRP A 978 11.68 20.37 17.81
CA TRP A 978 13.04 20.24 18.31
C TRP A 978 13.17 20.98 19.62
N ASP A 979 13.82 20.37 20.59
CA ASP A 979 14.31 21.09 21.76
C ASP A 979 15.58 21.85 21.37
N ALA A 980 15.51 23.18 21.43
CA ALA A 980 16.63 24.04 21.06
C ALA A 980 17.73 24.08 22.12
N ALA A 981 17.44 23.65 23.37
CA ALA A 981 18.40 23.60 24.47
C ALA A 981 19.14 22.24 24.56
N THR A 982 18.47 21.13 24.27
CA THR A 982 19.06 19.77 24.25
C THR A 982 19.45 19.26 22.86
N ASN A 983 19.21 20.06 21.81
CA ASN A 983 19.51 19.73 20.41
C ASN A 983 18.89 18.40 19.92
N SER A 984 17.74 18.01 20.47
CA SER A 984 17.11 16.70 20.23
C SER A 984 15.74 16.84 19.56
N GLU A 985 15.40 15.91 18.67
CA GLU A 985 14.04 15.78 18.15
C GLU A 985 13.11 15.37 19.29
N ARG A 986 12.16 16.24 19.64
CA ARG A 986 11.17 16.04 20.71
C ARG A 986 9.95 15.28 20.22
N ALA A 987 9.56 15.50 18.95
CA ALA A 987 8.58 14.69 18.25
C ALA A 987 8.58 14.96 16.73
N TRP A 988 8.34 13.88 16.00
CA TRP A 988 7.74 13.93 14.68
C TRP A 988 6.21 14.06 14.82
N LEU A 989 5.62 15.02 14.13
CA LEU A 989 4.17 15.26 14.02
C LEU A 989 3.68 14.86 12.61
N PRO A 990 3.13 13.65 12.41
CA PRO A 990 2.80 13.12 11.09
C PRO A 990 1.47 13.64 10.54
N HIS A 991 1.51 14.19 9.32
CA HIS A 991 0.34 14.31 8.43
C HIS A 991 0.39 13.24 7.33
N ASN A 992 -0.74 12.96 6.67
CA ASN A 992 -0.75 11.96 5.59
C ASN A 992 -0.24 12.54 4.24
N ASP A 993 0.02 13.85 4.18
CA ASP A 993 0.52 14.59 3.03
C ASP A 993 1.20 15.93 3.44
N THR A 994 1.94 16.58 2.53
CA THR A 994 2.80 17.77 2.74
C THR A 994 2.24 18.81 3.72
N ILE A 995 3.07 19.32 4.63
CA ILE A 995 2.71 20.37 5.60
C ILE A 995 3.15 21.75 5.07
N ARG A 996 2.26 22.74 5.15
CA ARG A 996 2.44 24.07 4.56
C ARG A 996 2.54 25.22 5.55
N SER A 997 2.15 25.01 6.81
CA SER A 997 2.31 26.00 7.87
C SER A 997 2.47 25.32 9.22
N VAL A 998 3.23 25.95 10.11
CA VAL A 998 3.48 25.56 11.49
C VAL A 998 3.61 26.80 12.37
N VAL A 999 2.95 26.83 13.52
CA VAL A 999 2.92 28.01 14.42
C VAL A 999 2.68 27.63 15.87
N PHE A 1000 3.48 28.18 16.80
CA PHE A 1000 3.24 28.05 18.24
C PHE A 1000 2.13 29.00 18.71
N SER A 1001 1.39 28.63 19.76
CA SER A 1001 0.50 29.57 20.46
C SER A 1001 1.31 30.66 21.18
N PRO A 1002 0.74 31.84 21.47
CA PRO A 1002 1.45 32.94 22.13
C PRO A 1002 1.99 32.59 23.53
N ASP A 1003 1.37 31.65 24.23
CA ASP A 1003 1.83 31.10 25.52
C ASP A 1003 2.86 29.96 25.38
N GLY A 1004 3.20 29.56 24.15
CA GLY A 1004 4.09 28.45 23.83
C GLY A 1004 3.58 27.06 24.27
N ARG A 1005 2.33 26.90 24.71
CA ARG A 1005 1.81 25.63 25.25
C ARG A 1005 1.20 24.71 24.21
N ARG A 1006 0.83 25.25 23.05
CA ARG A 1006 0.27 24.51 21.92
C ARG A 1006 1.06 24.81 20.65
N LEU A 1007 1.00 23.88 19.71
CA LEU A 1007 1.55 24.00 18.37
C LEU A 1007 0.46 23.62 17.36
N ALA A 1008 0.38 24.34 16.26
CA ALA A 1008 -0.58 24.07 15.19
C ALA A 1008 0.15 23.77 13.88
N THR A 1009 -0.34 22.78 13.14
CA THR A 1009 0.16 22.38 11.82
C THR A 1009 -0.99 22.32 10.82
N ALA A 1010 -0.74 22.64 9.55
CA ALA A 1010 -1.71 22.54 8.45
C ALA A 1010 -1.11 21.85 7.24
N GLY A 1011 -1.80 20.84 6.69
CA GLY A 1011 -1.29 20.02 5.60
C GLY A 1011 -2.27 19.77 4.46
N ASN A 1012 -1.71 19.26 3.37
CA ASN A 1012 -2.47 18.80 2.21
C ASN A 1012 -3.40 17.62 2.54
N ASP A 1013 -3.17 16.90 3.65
CA ASP A 1013 -3.96 15.75 4.11
C ASP A 1013 -5.39 16.09 4.58
N LYS A 1014 -5.83 17.31 4.27
CA LYS A 1014 -7.13 17.87 4.60
C LYS A 1014 -7.34 18.08 6.11
N THR A 1015 -6.26 18.05 6.90
CA THR A 1015 -6.31 18.36 8.33
C THR A 1015 -5.42 19.55 8.69
N ALA A 1016 -5.89 20.33 9.66
CA ALA A 1016 -5.00 20.96 10.61
C ALA A 1016 -5.04 20.18 11.92
N ARG A 1017 -3.98 20.26 12.72
CA ARG A 1017 -3.86 19.52 13.97
C ARG A 1017 -3.28 20.42 15.04
N VAL A 1018 -3.82 20.31 16.25
CA VAL A 1018 -3.34 21.05 17.42
C VAL A 1018 -2.70 20.05 18.37
N TRP A 1019 -1.43 20.30 18.66
CA TRP A 1019 -0.58 19.45 19.47
C TRP A 1019 -0.33 20.14 20.81
N ASP A 1020 -0.25 19.34 21.87
CA ASP A 1020 0.37 19.80 23.11
C ASP A 1020 1.84 20.06 22.86
N ALA A 1021 2.36 21.26 23.12
CA ALA A 1021 3.76 21.57 22.79
C ALA A 1021 4.76 21.13 23.88
N ALA A 1022 4.31 20.42 24.92
CA ALA A 1022 5.15 19.81 25.96
C ALA A 1022 5.15 18.27 25.89
N THR A 1023 3.99 17.64 25.65
CA THR A 1023 3.87 16.17 25.48
C THR A 1023 3.90 15.73 24.00
N ASN A 1024 3.77 16.67 23.06
CA ASN A 1024 3.69 16.43 21.60
C ASN A 1024 2.53 15.54 21.14
N SER A 1025 1.59 15.21 22.02
CA SER A 1025 0.38 14.45 21.68
C SER A 1025 -0.60 15.31 20.88
N GLU A 1026 -1.20 14.73 19.83
CA GLU A 1026 -2.32 15.36 19.12
C GLU A 1026 -3.50 15.53 20.09
N ARG A 1027 -3.83 16.79 20.44
CA ARG A 1027 -4.97 17.10 21.31
C ARG A 1027 -6.27 17.16 20.52
N VAL A 1028 -6.20 17.66 19.29
CA VAL A 1028 -7.34 18.07 18.47
C VAL A 1028 -7.03 17.89 16.98
N ARG A 1029 -7.92 17.21 16.25
CA ARG A 1029 -7.85 17.04 14.79
C ARG A 1029 -8.94 17.85 14.08
N LEU A 1030 -8.55 18.77 13.21
CA LEU A 1030 -9.43 19.74 12.56
C LEU A 1030 -9.60 19.38 11.09
N SER A 1031 -10.74 18.76 10.76
CA SER A 1031 -10.95 18.11 9.46
C SER A 1031 -11.69 18.99 8.46
N HIS A 1032 -11.07 19.19 7.29
CA HIS A 1032 -11.61 19.84 6.10
C HIS A 1032 -11.85 18.82 4.98
N ASN A 1033 -12.57 19.21 3.92
CA ASN A 1033 -12.86 18.32 2.79
C ASN A 1033 -11.77 18.36 1.69
N SER A 1034 -10.75 19.22 1.84
CA SER A 1034 -9.61 19.42 0.93
C SER A 1034 -8.42 20.05 1.68
N ILE A 1035 -7.28 20.24 0.99
CA ILE A 1035 -5.99 20.77 1.49
C ILE A 1035 -6.18 21.91 2.51
N VAL A 1036 -5.50 21.87 3.67
CA VAL A 1036 -5.45 23.00 4.60
C VAL A 1036 -4.16 23.78 4.36
N ARG A 1037 -4.29 25.04 3.96
CA ARG A 1037 -3.22 25.85 3.36
C ARG A 1037 -2.43 26.68 4.37
N SER A 1038 -3.11 27.12 5.44
CA SER A 1038 -2.56 27.97 6.51
C SER A 1038 -3.35 27.75 7.81
N VAL A 1039 -2.69 27.99 8.95
CA VAL A 1039 -3.27 27.91 10.31
C VAL A 1039 -2.62 28.95 11.22
N VAL A 1040 -3.42 29.51 12.13
CA VAL A 1040 -3.05 30.61 13.03
C VAL A 1040 -3.74 30.47 14.39
N PHE A 1041 -3.07 30.87 15.48
CA PHE A 1041 -3.71 31.07 16.79
C PHE A 1041 -4.20 32.52 16.94
N SER A 1042 -5.21 32.73 17.78
CA SER A 1042 -5.56 34.06 18.28
C SER A 1042 -4.49 34.59 19.25
N PRO A 1043 -4.40 35.92 19.47
CA PRO A 1043 -3.48 36.54 20.44
C PRO A 1043 -3.69 36.07 21.88
N ASP A 1044 -4.92 35.72 22.25
CA ASP A 1044 -5.27 35.10 23.55
C ASP A 1044 -4.94 33.59 23.64
N GLY A 1045 -4.53 32.98 22.51
CA GLY A 1045 -4.25 31.56 22.34
C GLY A 1045 -5.47 30.62 22.45
N GLN A 1046 -6.67 31.10 22.77
CA GLN A 1046 -7.84 30.27 23.04
C GLN A 1046 -8.55 29.79 21.78
N ARG A 1047 -8.41 30.52 20.67
CA ARG A 1047 -9.00 30.18 19.38
C ARG A 1047 -7.91 29.93 18.35
N LEU A 1048 -8.26 29.14 17.35
CA LEU A 1048 -7.39 28.82 16.24
C LEU A 1048 -8.22 28.84 14.97
N ALA A 1049 -7.61 29.28 13.86
CA ALA A 1049 -8.30 29.37 12.59
C ALA A 1049 -7.50 28.72 11.46
N THR A 1050 -8.22 28.11 10.53
CA THR A 1050 -7.69 27.33 9.40
C THR A 1050 -8.24 27.84 8.07
N ALA A 1051 -7.40 27.92 7.04
CA ALA A 1051 -7.81 28.19 5.65
C ALA A 1051 -7.65 26.91 4.82
N SER A 1052 -8.67 26.55 4.04
CA SER A 1052 -8.66 25.34 3.23
C SER A 1052 -9.17 25.53 1.80
N TYR A 1053 -8.63 24.71 0.91
CA TYR A 1053 -9.09 24.53 -0.45
C TYR A 1053 -10.48 23.85 -0.51
N ASP A 1054 -11.07 23.46 0.63
CA ASP A 1054 -12.45 22.97 0.71
C ASP A 1054 -13.50 24.09 0.61
N LYS A 1055 -13.04 25.29 0.25
CA LYS A 1055 -13.80 26.54 0.20
C LYS A 1055 -14.31 27.00 1.56
N THR A 1056 -13.74 26.53 2.67
CA THR A 1056 -14.03 27.06 4.00
C THR A 1056 -12.76 27.52 4.71
N ALA A 1057 -12.86 28.68 5.33
CA ALA A 1057 -12.12 28.92 6.56
C ALA A 1057 -12.95 28.46 7.75
N ARG A 1058 -12.31 28.10 8.86
CA ARG A 1058 -13.02 27.69 10.08
C ARG A 1058 -12.32 28.22 11.31
N VAL A 1059 -13.10 28.62 12.31
CA VAL A 1059 -12.62 28.98 13.65
C VAL A 1059 -12.96 27.85 14.60
N TRP A 1060 -12.01 27.49 15.43
CA TRP A 1060 -12.08 26.38 16.36
C TRP A 1060 -11.70 26.85 17.75
N ASP A 1061 -12.33 26.26 18.76
CA ASP A 1061 -11.83 26.34 20.12
C ASP A 1061 -10.53 25.52 20.21
N ALA A 1062 -9.44 26.17 20.59
CA ALA A 1062 -8.10 25.57 20.54
C ALA A 1062 -7.78 24.66 21.73
N ALA A 1063 -8.78 24.31 22.57
CA ALA A 1063 -8.65 23.39 23.69
C ALA A 1063 -9.47 22.10 23.48
N SER A 1064 -10.71 22.24 22.99
CA SER A 1064 -11.67 21.15 22.73
C SER A 1064 -11.75 20.71 21.27
N GLY A 1065 -11.32 21.56 20.33
CA GLY A 1065 -11.43 21.29 18.89
C GLY A 1065 -12.83 21.47 18.32
N ARG A 1066 -13.79 21.96 19.11
CA ARG A 1066 -15.13 22.30 18.63
C ARG A 1066 -15.05 23.38 17.55
N GLU A 1067 -15.72 23.15 16.43
CA GLU A 1067 -15.91 24.17 15.38
C GLU A 1067 -16.81 25.28 15.96
N LEU A 1068 -16.25 26.47 16.15
CA LEU A 1068 -16.96 27.65 16.64
C LEU A 1068 -17.64 28.40 15.49
N ALA A 1069 -17.00 28.40 14.31
CA ALA A 1069 -17.53 29.06 13.12
C ALA A 1069 -17.08 28.38 11.82
N ARG A 1070 -17.99 28.30 10.85
CA ARG A 1070 -17.70 27.92 9.47
C ARG A 1070 -17.85 29.13 8.56
N LEU A 1071 -16.74 29.49 7.91
CA LEU A 1071 -16.57 30.72 7.16
C LEU A 1071 -16.48 30.36 5.67
N ALA A 1072 -17.64 30.20 5.04
CA ALA A 1072 -17.75 29.63 3.70
C ALA A 1072 -17.43 30.65 2.59
N HIS A 1073 -16.42 30.33 1.79
CA HIS A 1073 -16.08 30.98 0.53
C HIS A 1073 -16.70 30.25 -0.66
N ASP A 1074 -16.72 30.90 -1.82
CA ASP A 1074 -17.24 30.32 -3.07
C ASP A 1074 -16.13 29.59 -3.87
N GLY A 1075 -14.92 29.51 -3.31
CA GLY A 1075 -13.66 29.06 -3.92
C GLY A 1075 -12.59 28.81 -2.84
N GLU A 1076 -11.45 28.21 -3.22
CA GLU A 1076 -10.41 27.77 -2.27
C GLU A 1076 -9.89 28.90 -1.38
N VAL A 1077 -9.81 28.70 -0.06
CA VAL A 1077 -9.25 29.70 0.87
C VAL A 1077 -7.73 29.50 0.96
N LEU A 1078 -6.98 30.54 0.60
CA LEU A 1078 -5.52 30.53 0.49
C LEU A 1078 -4.79 30.99 1.75
N ASP A 1079 -5.38 31.88 2.54
CA ASP A 1079 -4.70 32.47 3.71
C ASP A 1079 -5.67 33.00 4.77
N ILE A 1080 -5.18 33.14 6.01
CA ILE A 1080 -6.00 33.45 7.19
C ILE A 1080 -5.17 34.03 8.33
N MET A 1081 -5.73 34.98 9.09
CA MET A 1081 -5.21 35.39 10.40
C MET A 1081 -6.26 36.04 11.31
N PHE A 1082 -5.96 36.15 12.61
CA PHE A 1082 -6.69 36.96 13.58
C PHE A 1082 -6.17 38.40 13.61
N SER A 1083 -7.03 39.34 13.99
CA SER A 1083 -6.58 40.67 14.43
C SER A 1083 -5.83 40.59 15.77
N PRO A 1084 -4.98 41.56 16.13
CA PRO A 1084 -4.19 41.56 17.36
C PRO A 1084 -4.99 41.74 18.65
N ASP A 1085 -6.23 42.25 18.54
CA ASP A 1085 -7.23 42.22 19.61
C ASP A 1085 -7.91 40.84 19.77
N GLY A 1086 -7.69 39.91 18.82
CA GLY A 1086 -8.32 38.60 18.74
C GLY A 1086 -9.83 38.62 18.44
N HIS A 1087 -10.46 39.78 18.23
CA HIS A 1087 -11.91 39.90 18.08
C HIS A 1087 -12.39 39.68 16.64
N ARG A 1088 -11.52 39.88 15.64
CA ARG A 1088 -11.82 39.67 14.22
C ARG A 1088 -10.89 38.63 13.60
N LEU A 1089 -11.35 38.07 12.50
CA LEU A 1089 -10.60 37.14 11.67
C LEU A 1089 -10.71 37.58 10.21
N ALA A 1090 -9.64 37.40 9.44
CA ALA A 1090 -9.62 37.66 8.01
C ALA A 1090 -9.21 36.43 7.23
N THR A 1091 -9.77 36.29 6.02
CA THR A 1091 -9.57 35.16 5.11
C THR A 1091 -9.45 35.67 3.67
N SER A 1092 -8.78 34.93 2.78
CA SER A 1092 -8.71 35.22 1.34
C SER A 1092 -8.81 33.96 0.48
N GLY A 1093 -9.38 34.04 -0.73
CA GLY A 1093 -9.47 32.87 -1.61
C GLY A 1093 -9.61 33.09 -3.13
N ASN A 1094 -9.61 31.96 -3.84
CA ASN A 1094 -9.78 31.85 -5.30
C ASN A 1094 -11.18 32.27 -5.78
N ASP A 1095 -12.14 32.47 -4.88
CA ASP A 1095 -13.42 33.13 -5.22
C ASP A 1095 -13.30 34.63 -5.48
N LYS A 1096 -12.06 35.13 -5.53
CA LYS A 1096 -11.75 36.54 -5.72
C LYS A 1096 -12.29 37.39 -4.56
N THR A 1097 -12.39 36.83 -3.36
CA THR A 1097 -12.73 37.60 -2.16
C THR A 1097 -11.71 37.44 -1.04
N ALA A 1098 -11.45 38.54 -0.34
CA ALA A 1098 -11.14 38.47 1.07
C ALA A 1098 -12.42 38.72 1.88
N ARG A 1099 -12.46 38.24 3.12
CA ARG A 1099 -13.61 38.41 4.02
C ARG A 1099 -13.15 38.62 5.44
N VAL A 1100 -13.90 39.41 6.19
CA VAL A 1100 -13.68 39.67 7.62
C VAL A 1100 -14.87 39.14 8.40
N TRP A 1101 -14.57 38.46 9.49
CA TRP A 1101 -15.53 37.72 10.29
C TRP A 1101 -15.38 38.10 11.76
N ASP A 1102 -16.50 38.10 12.48
CA ASP A 1102 -16.47 38.19 13.92
C ASP A 1102 -15.94 36.86 14.49
N ALA A 1103 -14.82 36.91 15.21
CA ALA A 1103 -14.06 35.71 15.59
C ALA A 1103 -14.65 34.96 16.80
N ALA A 1104 -15.85 35.33 17.26
CA ALA A 1104 -16.58 34.66 18.35
C ALA A 1104 -17.92 34.09 17.88
N SER A 1105 -18.66 34.81 17.03
CA SER A 1105 -19.96 34.43 16.48
C SER A 1105 -19.91 33.83 15.07
N GLY A 1106 -18.77 33.94 14.37
CA GLY A 1106 -18.60 33.40 13.02
C GLY A 1106 -19.31 34.17 11.91
N ARG A 1107 -19.96 35.28 12.24
CA ARG A 1107 -20.71 36.10 11.29
C ARG A 1107 -19.76 36.76 10.28
N GLU A 1108 -20.10 36.68 8.99
CA GLU A 1108 -19.49 37.51 7.94
C GLU A 1108 -19.79 38.97 8.29
N LEU A 1109 -18.77 39.72 8.69
CA LEU A 1109 -18.88 41.16 8.93
C LEU A 1109 -18.77 41.87 7.59
N LEU A 1110 -17.72 41.55 6.83
CA LEU A 1110 -17.29 42.29 5.64
C LEU A 1110 -16.92 41.31 4.50
N ARG A 1111 -17.33 41.61 3.27
CA ARG A 1111 -16.93 40.89 2.05
C ARG A 1111 -16.22 41.83 1.10
N LEU A 1112 -15.00 41.48 0.73
CA LEU A 1112 -13.99 42.36 0.15
C LEU A 1112 -13.59 41.81 -1.24
N ILE A 1113 -14.22 42.31 -2.30
CA ILE A 1113 -14.24 41.65 -3.61
C ILE A 1113 -13.10 42.17 -4.51
N HIS A 1114 -12.24 41.25 -4.92
CA HIS A 1114 -11.19 41.40 -5.92
C HIS A 1114 -11.62 41.00 -7.33
N ASP A 1115 -10.79 41.34 -8.32
CA ASP A 1115 -11.02 41.00 -9.72
C ASP A 1115 -10.39 39.63 -10.11
N ASP A 1116 -9.62 39.02 -9.20
CA ASP A 1116 -9.03 37.67 -9.29
C ASP A 1116 -8.62 37.13 -7.90
N THR A 1117 -8.13 35.89 -7.87
CA THR A 1117 -7.74 35.07 -6.71
C THR A 1117 -6.96 35.82 -5.65
N VAL A 1118 -7.52 35.93 -4.44
CA VAL A 1118 -6.89 36.57 -3.29
C VAL A 1118 -6.08 35.53 -2.50
N ARG A 1119 -4.79 35.79 -2.34
CA ARG A 1119 -3.74 34.85 -1.92
C ARG A 1119 -3.18 35.07 -0.52
N ARG A 1120 -3.19 36.29 0.00
CA ARG A 1120 -2.77 36.60 1.37
C ARG A 1120 -3.74 37.54 2.05
N VAL A 1121 -3.78 37.50 3.37
CA VAL A 1121 -4.33 38.55 4.23
C VAL A 1121 -3.36 38.93 5.33
N ALA A 1122 -3.36 40.19 5.76
CA ALA A 1122 -2.61 40.63 6.94
C ALA A 1122 -3.33 41.76 7.68
N PHE A 1123 -3.41 41.72 9.00
CA PHE A 1123 -3.87 42.84 9.82
C PHE A 1123 -2.72 43.76 10.23
N SER A 1124 -3.01 45.03 10.46
CA SER A 1124 -2.16 45.90 11.27
C SER A 1124 -2.06 45.39 12.71
N PRO A 1125 -0.89 45.50 13.38
CA PRO A 1125 -0.72 45.38 14.84
C PRO A 1125 -1.67 46.17 15.76
N ASP A 1126 -2.43 47.15 15.26
CA ASP A 1126 -3.55 47.79 15.99
C ASP A 1126 -4.93 47.14 15.74
N GLY A 1127 -5.02 46.21 14.78
CA GLY A 1127 -6.24 45.51 14.35
C GLY A 1127 -7.23 46.34 13.54
N GLN A 1128 -6.95 47.61 13.24
CA GLN A 1128 -7.90 48.51 12.63
C GLN A 1128 -8.02 48.34 11.11
N CYS A 1129 -6.99 47.84 10.42
CA CYS A 1129 -7.02 47.62 8.97
C CYS A 1129 -6.53 46.23 8.56
N LEU A 1130 -6.97 45.81 7.38
CA LEU A 1130 -6.63 44.52 6.79
C LEU A 1130 -6.13 44.70 5.36
N ALA A 1131 -4.91 44.22 5.05
CA ALA A 1131 -4.41 44.05 3.70
C ALA A 1131 -4.73 42.67 3.13
N THR A 1132 -4.81 42.58 1.80
CA THR A 1132 -5.28 41.40 1.07
C THR A 1132 -4.58 41.34 -0.30
N ALA A 1133 -3.67 40.39 -0.55
CA ALA A 1133 -2.91 40.32 -1.81
C ALA A 1133 -3.60 39.43 -2.84
N SER A 1134 -3.59 39.77 -4.14
CA SER A 1134 -4.30 39.02 -5.18
C SER A 1134 -3.54 38.89 -6.51
N TYR A 1135 -3.91 37.83 -7.23
CA TYR A 1135 -3.51 37.55 -8.60
C TYR A 1135 -4.12 38.51 -9.63
N ASP A 1136 -5.09 39.35 -9.25
CA ASP A 1136 -5.55 40.49 -10.08
C ASP A 1136 -4.51 41.61 -10.20
N LYS A 1137 -3.29 41.31 -9.72
CA LYS A 1137 -2.15 42.20 -9.63
C LYS A 1137 -2.41 43.32 -8.64
N THR A 1138 -3.31 43.15 -7.66
CA THR A 1138 -3.54 44.13 -6.61
C THR A 1138 -3.33 43.53 -5.23
N VAL A 1139 -2.66 44.25 -4.35
CA VAL A 1139 -3.06 44.19 -2.94
C VAL A 1139 -4.21 45.16 -2.76
N ARG A 1140 -5.12 44.91 -1.84
CA ARG A 1140 -6.09 45.89 -1.36
C ARG A 1140 -6.03 45.93 0.13
N VAL A 1141 -6.31 47.09 0.68
CA VAL A 1141 -6.36 47.24 2.13
C VAL A 1141 -7.68 47.90 2.47
N TRP A 1142 -8.28 47.43 3.56
CA TRP A 1142 -9.67 47.65 3.90
C TRP A 1142 -9.76 48.01 5.36
N ASP A 1143 -10.73 48.85 5.70
CA ASP A 1143 -11.04 49.11 7.10
C ASP A 1143 -11.62 47.83 7.71
N ALA A 1144 -11.02 47.35 8.79
CA ALA A 1144 -11.38 46.07 9.38
C ALA A 1144 -12.66 46.10 10.22
N ALA A 1145 -13.36 47.23 10.29
CA ALA A 1145 -14.65 47.38 11.00
C ALA A 1145 -15.84 47.62 10.06
N SER A 1146 -15.60 48.28 8.92
CA SER A 1146 -16.61 48.72 7.93
C SER A 1146 -16.43 48.15 6.53
N GLY A 1147 -15.26 47.58 6.20
CA GLY A 1147 -15.02 46.87 4.94
C GLY A 1147 -14.95 47.75 3.71
N CYS A 1148 -14.89 49.07 3.88
CA CYS A 1148 -14.56 49.97 2.79
C CYS A 1148 -13.13 49.68 2.29
N GLU A 1149 -12.96 49.62 0.96
CA GLU A 1149 -11.64 49.50 0.31
C GLU A 1149 -10.90 50.82 0.56
N LEU A 1150 -9.97 50.83 1.52
CA LEU A 1150 -9.20 52.02 1.89
C LEU A 1150 -8.23 52.40 0.77
N ALA A 1151 -7.61 51.42 0.08
CA ALA A 1151 -7.29 51.54 -1.35
C ALA A 1151 -6.89 50.21 -2.04
N ARG A 1152 -6.57 50.35 -3.34
CA ARG A 1152 -6.07 49.33 -4.27
C ARG A 1152 -4.62 49.60 -4.68
N LEU A 1153 -3.79 48.56 -4.63
CA LEU A 1153 -2.34 48.58 -4.68
C LEU A 1153 -1.84 47.81 -5.91
N VAL A 1154 -1.72 48.45 -7.08
CA VAL A 1154 -1.59 47.75 -8.37
C VAL A 1154 -0.13 47.42 -8.76
N HIS A 1155 0.08 46.20 -9.27
CA HIS A 1155 1.34 45.58 -9.70
C HIS A 1155 1.35 45.22 -11.20
N GLY A 1156 2.53 44.93 -11.76
CA GLY A 1156 2.68 44.42 -13.14
C GLY A 1156 2.39 42.92 -13.30
N GLY A 1157 2.51 42.14 -12.23
CA GLY A 1157 2.24 40.70 -12.16
C GLY A 1157 1.40 40.31 -10.94
N ALA A 1158 1.04 39.03 -10.86
CA ALA A 1158 0.23 38.47 -9.78
C ALA A 1158 0.91 38.70 -8.41
N VAL A 1159 0.17 39.17 -7.40
CA VAL A 1159 0.75 39.47 -6.08
C VAL A 1159 0.74 38.23 -5.20
N TRP A 1160 1.89 37.94 -4.60
CA TRP A 1160 2.19 36.71 -3.86
C TRP A 1160 2.18 36.88 -2.35
N GLU A 1161 2.59 38.05 -1.82
CA GLU A 1161 2.73 38.30 -0.38
C GLU A 1161 2.17 39.69 0.02
N ALA A 1162 1.79 39.85 1.30
CA ALA A 1162 1.42 41.11 1.96
C ALA A 1162 1.56 40.95 3.50
N VAL A 1163 2.42 41.72 4.18
CA VAL A 1163 2.73 41.59 5.62
C VAL A 1163 2.94 42.96 6.29
N PHE A 1164 2.25 43.26 7.39
CA PHE A 1164 2.47 44.51 8.15
C PHE A 1164 3.78 44.49 8.96
N SER A 1165 4.42 45.65 9.17
CA SER A 1165 5.49 45.77 10.18
C SER A 1165 4.92 45.76 11.59
N SER A 1166 5.76 45.42 12.58
CA SER A 1166 5.38 45.20 13.99
C SER A 1166 4.79 46.41 14.73
N ASP A 1167 4.87 47.59 14.12
CA ASP A 1167 4.33 48.88 14.60
C ASP A 1167 3.02 49.29 13.89
N GLY A 1168 2.50 48.49 12.94
CA GLY A 1168 1.32 48.83 12.13
C GLY A 1168 1.60 49.66 10.88
N GLN A 1169 2.84 50.13 10.69
CA GLN A 1169 3.11 51.30 9.85
C GLN A 1169 3.42 50.97 8.38
N CYS A 1170 4.15 49.89 8.13
CA CYS A 1170 4.43 49.36 6.81
C CYS A 1170 3.52 48.18 6.46
N LEU A 1171 3.49 47.81 5.18
CA LEU A 1171 2.87 46.60 4.62
C LEU A 1171 3.72 46.05 3.46
N ALA A 1172 4.65 45.13 3.68
CA ALA A 1172 5.49 44.55 2.63
C ALA A 1172 4.74 43.56 1.73
N THR A 1173 4.67 43.83 0.42
CA THR A 1173 4.05 42.97 -0.62
C THR A 1173 5.05 42.63 -1.74
N ILE A 1174 4.80 41.56 -2.50
CA ILE A 1174 5.74 41.01 -3.51
C ILE A 1174 4.94 40.42 -4.68
N ALA A 1175 5.39 40.56 -5.94
CA ALA A 1175 4.68 40.02 -7.11
C ALA A 1175 5.56 39.29 -8.13
N GLU A 1176 4.96 38.32 -8.82
CA GLU A 1176 5.60 37.26 -9.62
C GLU A 1176 6.57 37.71 -10.72
N SER A 1177 6.12 38.62 -11.59
CA SER A 1177 6.88 39.06 -12.77
C SER A 1177 7.70 40.33 -12.52
N GLU A 1178 7.87 40.69 -11.25
CA GLU A 1178 8.69 41.81 -10.81
C GLU A 1178 9.75 41.24 -9.87
N ASN A 1179 11.04 41.37 -10.20
CA ASN A 1179 12.14 41.04 -9.26
C ASN A 1179 12.20 42.09 -8.13
N THR A 1180 11.08 42.32 -7.45
CA THR A 1180 10.86 43.44 -6.55
C THR A 1180 9.99 43.09 -5.36
N VAL A 1181 10.51 43.38 -4.17
CA VAL A 1181 9.69 43.62 -3.00
C VAL A 1181 9.14 45.05 -3.11
N ARG A 1182 7.89 45.22 -2.66
CA ARG A 1182 7.18 46.49 -2.58
C ARG A 1182 6.76 46.70 -1.14
N ILE A 1183 7.40 47.57 -0.37
CA ILE A 1183 6.81 47.96 0.92
C ILE A 1183 5.66 48.91 0.64
N TRP A 1184 4.56 48.76 1.37
CA TRP A 1184 3.36 49.59 1.35
C TRP A 1184 3.09 50.11 2.77
N ASP A 1185 1.91 50.64 2.92
CA ASP A 1185 1.55 51.80 3.70
C ASP A 1185 0.00 51.64 3.84
N THR A 1186 -0.68 52.07 4.92
CA THR A 1186 -1.68 51.14 5.53
C THR A 1186 -3.13 51.56 5.93
N ALA A 1187 -3.49 52.75 6.46
CA ALA A 1187 -4.90 53.15 6.76
C ALA A 1187 -5.63 53.67 5.53
N THR A 1188 -4.93 53.62 4.40
CA THR A 1188 -5.07 54.66 3.42
C THR A 1188 -4.39 54.20 2.10
N ASN A 1189 -3.12 53.75 2.11
CA ASN A 1189 -2.45 52.77 1.20
C ASN A 1189 -1.61 53.08 -0.10
N SER A 1190 -0.32 53.48 0.02
CA SER A 1190 0.71 53.53 -1.05
C SER A 1190 1.68 52.39 -1.05
N GLU A 1191 2.40 52.25 -2.15
CA GLU A 1191 3.72 51.67 -2.15
C GLU A 1191 4.67 52.68 -1.49
N ARG A 1192 5.19 52.34 -0.30
CA ARG A 1192 6.46 52.86 0.17
C ARG A 1192 7.55 52.50 -0.85
N THR A 1193 8.02 51.25 -0.79
CA THR A 1193 9.34 50.85 -1.28
C THR A 1193 9.27 49.80 -2.38
N ARG A 1194 9.15 50.17 -3.68
CA ARG A 1194 9.50 49.24 -4.79
C ARG A 1194 11.01 49.00 -4.82
N LEU A 1195 11.50 47.84 -5.28
CA LEU A 1195 12.92 47.50 -5.15
C LEU A 1195 13.45 46.67 -6.34
N LEU A 1196 14.33 47.15 -7.23
CA LEU A 1196 14.64 46.51 -8.53
C LEU A 1196 16.05 45.88 -8.67
N HIS A 1197 16.09 44.69 -9.30
CA HIS A 1197 17.29 43.92 -9.71
C HIS A 1197 17.96 44.48 -10.98
N ASN A 1198 19.26 44.24 -11.14
CA ASN A 1198 19.99 44.26 -12.42
C ASN A 1198 21.35 43.53 -12.23
N GLU A 1199 21.43 42.29 -12.75
CA GLU A 1199 22.57 41.33 -12.88
C GLU A 1199 23.42 40.89 -11.65
#